data_AF-A0A7W7G7P1-F1
#
_entry.id   AF-A0A7W7G7P1-F1
#
_cell.length_a   1.000
_cell.length_b   1.000
_cell.length_c   1.000
_cell.angle_alpha   90.00
_cell.angle_beta   90.00
_cell.angle_gamma   90.00
#
_symmetry.space_group_name_H-M   'P 1'
#
loop_
_entity.id
_entity.type
_entity.pdbx_description
1 polymer ?
#
loop_
_entity_poly.entity_id
_entity_poly.type
_entity_poly.pdbx_seq_one_letter_code
_entity_poly.pdbx_strand_id
1 'polypeptide(L)'
;MTSGDAHRVIDAVWKLESARIVAGLARMVGDVGLAEELAQEAVLAALEQWPESGTPDNPGAWLTAIAKRRAIDHLRREDRQDRGRERLAHDLATRPDEGTRDVDAVLEALDGEVGDDVLRLMFVSCHPVLSTESRVALTLRLVGGLRTDEIARAFLISEPAVAQRIVRAKRALSEAGVPFEVPAGPERAARLGSVLDVIYLVFNEGYAATAGDDLMRPSLCLEALRLGRVLAGLAPDDAEVHGLVALMELQQSRAAARTGPSGEPVPLHEQNRGRWDPLLIRRGFAALLRAREAGGPLGPYVLQAAIAACHAGAASAADTDWPQIAALYAALARVLPTPVVQLNRAVALAMADGPRAGLDLADTLAGEPALKGYHLLPAVRADLLARLGRHAEARAEFERAASLTRNGAERAILLTRAASAARAAEAPAGVTLAEAVRGFLARADLSAGTVRSYGKTLARLGRHLGEDAPLAEVSPARVEEVFAAAWGSAAGATWNRHRAALRSFAGWAAGRGWTSADLAAPLDRRPEPRGRTRPIDRERLAALWERPGIAPRERALWRLLYESAAPAEWALSLDVEDLDVPGMRGRVEARDRWVRWEAGTAALLPLLLGNRRRGPLFLADRRPGPGRVLPAADLCPHTGRGRLSYERAEYLFKRATRDLDPDGDGYTLRRLRHSRLAHLGEDGWPAPMLMSLSGHESVRSLHPFVSRTAGAP
;
A
#
# COMPACT_ATOMS: atom_id res chain seq x y z
N MET A 1 7.12 15.13 -37.90
CA MET A 1 6.82 15.46 -36.48
C MET A 1 5.97 16.71 -36.46
N THR A 2 4.92 16.79 -35.66
CA THR A 2 4.21 18.07 -35.49
C THR A 2 5.05 18.99 -34.58
N SER A 3 4.91 20.32 -34.70
CA SER A 3 5.59 21.26 -33.81
C SER A 3 5.34 20.94 -32.31
N GLY A 4 4.14 20.46 -31.97
CA GLY A 4 3.80 20.00 -30.62
C GLY A 4 4.51 18.72 -30.15
N ASP A 5 5.06 17.91 -31.06
CA ASP A 5 5.90 16.75 -30.71
C ASP A 5 7.32 17.19 -30.34
N ALA A 6 7.89 18.15 -31.07
CA ALA A 6 9.21 18.70 -30.79
C ALA A 6 9.27 19.37 -29.41
N HIS A 7 8.25 20.18 -29.06
CA HIS A 7 8.17 20.85 -27.75
C HIS A 7 8.13 19.84 -26.60
N ARG A 8 7.36 18.75 -26.72
CA ARG A 8 7.30 17.70 -25.71
C ARG A 8 8.62 16.95 -25.54
N VAL A 9 9.33 16.71 -26.64
CA VAL A 9 10.65 16.09 -26.61
C VAL A 9 11.67 17.02 -25.95
N ILE A 10 11.68 18.31 -26.30
CA ILE A 10 12.54 19.32 -25.68
C ILE A 10 12.30 19.40 -24.17
N ASP A 11 11.03 19.49 -23.74
CA ASP A 11 10.68 19.52 -22.31
C ASP A 11 11.17 18.26 -21.58
N ALA A 12 11.01 17.08 -22.18
CA ALA A 12 11.47 15.81 -21.60
C ALA A 12 13.00 15.73 -21.50
N VAL A 13 13.71 16.13 -22.56
CA VAL A 13 15.19 16.13 -22.58
C VAL A 13 15.74 17.16 -21.60
N TRP A 14 15.15 18.35 -21.54
CA TRP A 14 15.56 19.39 -20.58
C TRP A 14 15.41 18.92 -19.13
N LYS A 15 14.29 18.27 -18.77
CA LYS A 15 14.12 17.68 -17.44
C LYS A 15 15.18 16.63 -17.09
N LEU A 16 15.70 15.90 -18.07
CA LEU A 16 16.71 14.86 -17.86
C LEU A 16 18.15 15.41 -17.83
N GLU A 17 18.45 16.41 -18.66
CA GLU A 17 19.83 16.83 -18.95
C GLU A 17 20.20 18.21 -18.39
N SER A 18 19.22 19.05 -18.02
CA SER A 18 19.45 20.43 -17.56
C SER A 18 20.49 20.55 -16.45
N ALA A 19 20.40 19.70 -15.42
CA ALA A 19 21.35 19.70 -14.32
C ALA A 19 22.80 19.49 -14.78
N ARG A 20 23.04 18.55 -15.71
CA ARG A 20 24.38 18.27 -16.24
C ARG A 20 24.88 19.42 -17.12
N ILE A 21 24.01 19.96 -17.98
CA ILE A 21 24.35 21.06 -18.88
C ILE A 21 24.71 22.31 -18.06
N VAL A 22 23.83 22.73 -17.15
CA VAL A 22 24.03 23.92 -16.32
C VAL A 22 25.26 23.76 -15.43
N ALA A 23 25.46 22.58 -14.83
CA ALA A 23 26.62 22.32 -14.00
C ALA A 23 27.95 22.39 -14.79
N GLY A 24 28.00 21.77 -15.97
CA GLY A 24 29.17 21.82 -16.84
C GLY A 24 29.50 23.24 -17.30
N LEU A 25 28.46 24.04 -17.59
CA LEU A 25 28.63 25.46 -17.93
C LEU A 25 29.06 26.31 -16.74
N ALA A 26 28.47 26.10 -15.56
CA ALA A 26 28.82 26.84 -14.34
C ALA A 26 30.30 26.68 -13.98
N ARG A 27 30.87 25.48 -14.21
CA ARG A 27 32.32 25.28 -14.09
C ARG A 27 33.13 26.10 -15.11
N MET A 28 32.62 26.28 -16.34
CA MET A 28 33.31 27.05 -17.38
C MET A 28 33.27 28.56 -17.14
N VAL A 29 32.12 29.10 -16.71
CA VAL A 29 31.92 30.55 -16.58
C VAL A 29 32.01 31.06 -15.14
N GLY A 30 32.05 30.18 -14.15
CA GLY A 30 32.15 30.55 -12.73
C GLY A 30 30.89 31.14 -12.10
N ASP A 31 29.81 31.32 -12.87
CA ASP A 31 28.54 31.89 -12.41
C ASP A 31 27.35 31.01 -12.83
N VAL A 32 26.56 30.56 -11.86
CA VAL A 32 25.40 29.67 -12.07
C VAL A 32 24.24 30.38 -12.79
N GLY A 33 24.07 31.69 -12.58
CA GLY A 33 23.06 32.47 -13.28
C GLY A 33 23.37 32.56 -14.77
N LEU A 34 24.59 32.96 -15.11
CA LEU A 34 25.07 33.02 -16.50
C LEU A 34 25.05 31.64 -17.17
N ALA A 35 25.44 30.59 -16.46
CA ALA A 35 25.39 29.22 -16.97
C ALA A 35 23.97 28.79 -17.36
N GLU A 36 22.95 29.12 -16.56
CA GLU A 36 21.56 28.81 -16.90
C GLU A 36 21.08 29.63 -18.11
N GLU A 37 21.43 30.91 -18.21
CA GLU A 37 21.09 31.75 -19.37
C GLU A 37 21.65 31.17 -20.68
N LEU A 38 22.92 30.78 -20.68
CA LEU A 38 23.57 30.15 -21.82
C LEU A 38 22.97 28.78 -22.17
N ALA A 39 22.52 28.02 -21.17
CA ALA A 39 21.80 26.77 -21.40
C ALA A 39 20.41 27.02 -22.00
N GLN A 40 19.71 28.09 -21.61
CA GLN A 40 18.44 28.48 -22.23
C GLN A 40 18.62 28.91 -23.69
N GLU A 41 19.73 29.56 -24.06
CA GLU A 41 20.03 29.84 -25.48
C GLU A 41 20.12 28.57 -26.34
N ALA A 42 20.65 27.48 -25.78
CA ALA A 42 20.68 26.19 -26.47
C ALA A 42 19.28 25.58 -26.65
N VAL A 43 18.39 25.74 -25.67
CA VAL A 43 16.99 25.33 -25.77
C VAL A 43 16.24 26.16 -26.82
N LEU A 44 16.49 27.48 -26.88
CA LEU A 44 15.93 28.35 -27.91
C LEU A 44 16.35 27.88 -29.31
N ALA A 45 17.64 27.56 -29.50
CA ALA A 45 18.12 27.01 -30.77
C ALA A 45 17.44 25.67 -31.13
N ALA A 46 17.16 24.80 -30.15
CA ALA A 46 16.40 23.56 -30.39
C ALA A 46 14.94 23.84 -30.80
N LEU A 47 14.29 24.82 -30.15
CA LEU A 47 12.91 25.22 -30.46
C LEU A 47 12.78 25.81 -31.87
N GLU A 48 13.82 26.47 -32.37
CA GLU A 48 13.89 26.98 -33.74
C GLU A 48 14.20 25.86 -34.75
N GLN A 49 15.18 25.00 -34.46
CA GLN A 49 15.73 24.08 -35.47
C GLN A 49 15.02 22.73 -35.57
N TRP A 50 14.59 22.13 -34.45
CA TRP A 50 14.04 20.76 -34.45
C TRP A 50 12.67 20.61 -35.10
N PRO A 51 11.76 21.61 -35.08
CA PRO A 51 10.50 21.51 -35.82
C PRO A 51 10.68 21.32 -37.33
N GLU A 52 11.73 21.90 -37.91
CA GLU A 52 12.04 21.80 -39.34
C GLU A 52 12.92 20.60 -39.69
N SER A 53 13.98 20.38 -38.90
CA SER A 53 15.00 19.36 -39.19
C SER A 53 14.78 18.00 -38.52
N GLY A 54 13.80 17.90 -37.61
CA GLY A 54 13.57 16.73 -36.77
C GLY A 54 14.44 16.72 -35.51
N THR A 55 14.08 15.86 -34.54
CA THR A 55 14.88 15.67 -33.32
C THR A 55 16.17 14.91 -33.65
N PRO A 56 17.35 15.36 -33.21
CA PRO A 56 18.59 14.61 -33.31
C PRO A 56 18.53 13.25 -32.58
N ASP A 57 19.33 12.27 -33.01
CA ASP A 57 19.39 10.94 -32.37
C ASP A 57 19.83 10.99 -30.90
N ASN A 58 20.73 11.93 -30.56
CA ASN A 58 21.13 12.23 -29.20
C ASN A 58 20.84 13.71 -28.87
N PRO A 59 19.61 14.05 -28.45
CA PRO A 59 19.20 15.43 -28.22
C PRO A 59 19.92 16.07 -27.03
N GLY A 60 20.31 15.29 -26.02
CA GLY A 60 21.04 15.79 -24.85
C GLY A 60 22.47 16.21 -25.19
N ALA A 61 23.19 15.39 -25.98
CA ALA A 61 24.51 15.72 -26.48
C ALA A 61 24.47 16.95 -27.39
N TRP A 62 23.44 17.07 -28.23
CA TRP A 62 23.24 18.23 -29.09
C TRP A 62 23.08 19.53 -28.27
N LEU A 63 22.19 19.53 -27.27
CA LEU A 63 21.98 20.68 -26.40
C LEU A 63 23.27 21.06 -25.66
N THR A 64 23.98 20.06 -25.13
CA THR A 64 25.26 20.27 -24.44
C THR A 64 26.28 20.94 -25.36
N ALA A 65 26.41 20.47 -26.61
CA ALA A 65 27.34 21.02 -27.58
C ALA A 65 27.02 22.48 -27.94
N ILE A 66 25.74 22.80 -28.19
CA ILE A 66 25.32 24.18 -28.47
C ILE A 66 25.58 25.07 -27.26
N ALA A 67 25.23 24.62 -26.06
CA ALA A 67 25.40 25.39 -24.84
C ALA A 67 26.90 25.66 -24.55
N LYS A 68 27.79 24.65 -24.72
CA LYS A 68 29.24 24.82 -24.64
C LYS A 68 29.76 25.86 -25.64
N ARG A 69 29.28 25.84 -26.89
CA ARG A 69 29.65 26.86 -27.91
C ARG A 69 29.23 28.27 -27.49
N ARG A 70 27.99 28.44 -26.99
CA ARG A 70 27.50 29.75 -26.50
C ARG A 70 28.35 30.28 -25.35
N ALA A 71 28.76 29.42 -24.42
CA ALA A 71 29.65 29.78 -23.33
C ALA A 71 31.04 30.23 -23.81
N ILE A 72 31.64 29.50 -24.77
CA ILE A 72 32.91 29.90 -25.38
C ILE A 72 32.78 31.26 -26.08
N ASP A 73 31.70 31.48 -26.84
CA ASP A 73 31.46 32.75 -27.51
C ASP A 73 31.22 33.91 -26.54
N HIS A 74 30.65 33.63 -25.36
CA HIS A 74 30.54 34.58 -24.26
C HIS A 74 31.93 34.94 -23.70
N LEU A 75 32.73 33.95 -23.29
CA LEU A 75 34.08 34.16 -22.76
C LEU A 75 35.00 34.90 -23.74
N ARG A 76 34.90 34.58 -25.05
CA ARG A 76 35.63 35.31 -26.11
C ARG A 76 35.16 36.75 -26.29
N ARG A 77 33.90 37.06 -25.99
CA ARG A 77 33.39 38.44 -26.03
C ARG A 77 33.88 39.21 -24.82
N GLU A 78 33.86 38.62 -23.63
CA GLU A 78 34.39 39.22 -22.41
C GLU A 78 35.89 39.49 -22.53
N ASP A 79 36.72 38.50 -22.92
CA ASP A 79 38.17 38.70 -23.11
C ASP A 79 38.48 39.79 -24.15
N ARG A 80 37.69 39.90 -25.24
CA ARG A 80 37.83 41.00 -26.20
C ARG A 80 37.40 42.35 -25.62
N GLN A 81 36.37 42.39 -24.77
CA GLN A 81 35.92 43.60 -24.11
C GLN A 81 36.90 44.04 -23.03
N ASP A 82 37.48 43.11 -22.28
CA ASP A 82 38.46 43.40 -21.25
C ASP A 82 39.79 43.81 -21.88
N ARG A 83 40.27 43.12 -22.92
CA ARG A 83 41.39 43.61 -23.74
C ARG A 83 41.06 44.92 -24.45
N GLY A 84 39.80 45.15 -24.82
CA GLY A 84 39.32 46.40 -25.42
C GLY A 84 39.29 47.56 -24.41
N ARG A 85 38.90 47.29 -23.17
CA ARG A 85 38.93 48.22 -22.02
C ARG A 85 40.36 48.50 -21.57
N GLU A 86 41.22 47.48 -21.55
CA GLU A 86 42.66 47.60 -21.34
C GLU A 86 43.31 48.37 -22.48
N ARG A 87 42.93 48.15 -23.75
CA ARG A 87 43.40 48.94 -24.91
C ARG A 87 42.89 50.38 -24.89
N LEU A 88 41.66 50.63 -24.44
CA LEU A 88 41.12 51.98 -24.21
C LEU A 88 41.78 52.67 -22.99
N ALA A 89 42.22 51.90 -21.99
CA ALA A 89 43.05 52.38 -20.89
C ALA A 89 44.54 52.53 -21.29
N HIS A 90 44.97 51.89 -22.38
CA HIS A 90 46.34 51.82 -22.88
C HIS A 90 46.48 52.41 -24.29
N ASP A 91 45.77 53.49 -24.58
CA ASP A 91 45.99 54.29 -25.79
C ASP A 91 47.25 55.18 -25.64
N LEU A 92 48.38 54.53 -25.36
CA LEU A 92 49.76 54.93 -25.62
C LEU A 92 50.56 53.62 -25.87
N ALA A 93 50.86 53.36 -27.14
CA ALA A 93 51.82 52.40 -27.73
C ALA A 93 51.29 51.07 -28.36
N THR A 94 51.12 51.13 -29.69
CA THR A 94 51.58 50.21 -30.75
C THR A 94 51.57 48.68 -30.56
N ARG A 95 50.53 48.05 -31.13
CA ARG A 95 50.50 46.88 -32.08
C ARG A 95 51.04 45.48 -31.66
N PRO A 96 50.63 44.39 -32.36
CA PRO A 96 50.07 43.18 -31.75
C PRO A 96 50.92 41.91 -31.92
N ASP A 97 50.56 40.84 -31.19
CA ASP A 97 50.23 39.48 -31.66
C ASP A 97 50.62 38.37 -30.65
N GLU A 98 49.98 37.21 -30.82
CA GLU A 98 50.26 35.85 -30.31
C GLU A 98 49.64 35.41 -28.97
N GLY A 99 48.86 34.32 -29.05
CA GLY A 99 48.38 33.59 -27.87
C GLY A 99 47.18 32.66 -28.12
N THR A 100 47.20 31.85 -29.17
CA THR A 100 46.25 30.73 -29.35
C THR A 100 46.51 29.69 -28.26
N ARG A 101 45.84 29.79 -27.11
CA ARG A 101 45.72 28.65 -26.19
C ARG A 101 44.72 27.67 -26.79
N ASP A 102 45.18 26.44 -26.96
CA ASP A 102 44.46 25.34 -27.61
C ASP A 102 43.21 24.96 -26.80
N VAL A 103 42.05 25.38 -27.31
CA VAL A 103 40.74 25.21 -26.68
C VAL A 103 40.29 23.74 -26.76
N ASP A 104 40.78 22.99 -27.75
CA ASP A 104 40.48 21.57 -27.92
C ASP A 104 41.12 20.72 -26.80
N ALA A 105 42.27 21.14 -26.25
CA ALA A 105 42.87 20.51 -25.08
C ALA A 105 42.08 20.75 -23.77
N VAL A 106 41.35 21.87 -23.68
CA VAL A 106 40.43 22.16 -22.56
C VAL A 106 39.14 21.32 -22.71
N LEU A 107 38.70 21.05 -23.94
CA LEU A 107 37.55 20.19 -24.24
C LEU A 107 37.76 18.74 -23.77
N GLU A 108 38.94 18.15 -24.01
CA GLU A 108 39.26 16.77 -23.55
C GLU A 108 39.35 16.67 -22.02
N ALA A 109 39.77 17.72 -21.31
CA ALA A 109 39.89 17.73 -19.86
C ALA A 109 38.53 17.87 -19.11
N LEU A 110 37.47 18.36 -19.79
CA LEU A 110 36.17 18.67 -19.18
C LEU A 110 35.18 17.49 -19.15
N ASP A 111 35.49 16.38 -19.82
CA ASP A 111 34.60 15.22 -19.97
C ASP A 111 34.75 14.17 -18.83
N GLY A 112 35.66 14.38 -17.87
CA GLY A 112 36.05 13.39 -16.85
C GLY A 112 35.26 13.33 -15.53
N GLU A 113 34.45 14.33 -15.16
CA GLU A 113 33.85 14.42 -13.81
C GLU A 113 32.38 14.91 -13.78
N VAL A 114 31.56 14.52 -14.76
CA VAL A 114 30.16 14.98 -14.90
C VAL A 114 29.29 14.75 -13.65
N GLY A 115 29.60 13.71 -12.86
CA GLY A 115 28.91 13.44 -11.59
C GLY A 115 29.18 14.51 -10.53
N ASP A 116 30.43 14.91 -10.37
CA ASP A 116 30.83 15.89 -9.35
C ASP A 116 30.25 17.27 -9.64
N ASP A 117 30.10 17.67 -10.90
CA ASP A 117 29.51 18.97 -11.23
C ASP A 117 28.03 19.07 -10.81
N VAL A 118 27.25 17.99 -10.97
CA VAL A 118 25.84 18.01 -10.52
C VAL A 118 25.77 18.11 -9.00
N LEU A 119 26.70 17.49 -8.28
CA LEU A 119 26.80 17.62 -6.83
C LEU A 119 27.18 19.06 -6.43
N ARG A 120 28.14 19.68 -7.13
CA ARG A 120 28.49 21.11 -6.97
C ARG A 120 27.27 22.01 -7.17
N LEU A 121 26.49 21.75 -8.22
CA LEU A 121 25.26 22.51 -8.52
C LEU A 121 24.20 22.37 -7.42
N MET A 122 24.04 21.18 -6.84
CA MET A 122 23.14 20.97 -5.70
C MET A 122 23.59 21.78 -4.48
N PHE A 123 24.89 21.80 -4.17
CA PHE A 123 25.42 22.58 -3.04
C PHE A 123 25.26 24.08 -3.25
N VAL A 124 25.57 24.60 -4.43
CA VAL A 124 25.40 26.02 -4.75
C VAL A 124 23.93 26.42 -4.71
N SER A 125 23.03 25.60 -5.28
CA SER A 125 21.58 25.85 -5.23
C SER A 125 21.01 25.82 -3.82
N CYS A 126 21.66 25.11 -2.89
CA CYS A 126 21.29 25.00 -1.48
C CYS A 126 22.16 25.88 -0.55
N HIS A 127 22.89 26.86 -1.08
CA HIS A 127 23.80 27.67 -0.28
C HIS A 127 23.06 28.47 0.81
N PRO A 128 23.56 28.55 2.08
CA PRO A 128 22.85 29.22 3.18
C PRO A 128 22.66 30.73 3.04
N VAL A 129 23.35 31.38 2.09
CA VAL A 129 23.07 32.78 1.72
C VAL A 129 21.65 32.96 1.19
N LEU A 130 21.04 31.87 0.71
CA LEU A 130 19.69 31.84 0.17
C LEU A 130 18.68 31.49 1.27
N SER A 131 17.52 32.17 1.23
CA SER A 131 16.36 31.75 2.04
C SER A 131 15.94 30.32 1.67
N THR A 132 15.25 29.63 2.58
CA THR A 132 14.75 28.26 2.32
C THR A 132 13.87 28.19 1.07
N GLU A 133 12.97 29.15 0.87
CA GLU A 133 12.11 29.21 -0.32
C GLU A 133 12.93 29.42 -1.60
N SER A 134 14.02 30.19 -1.50
CA SER A 134 14.93 30.45 -2.61
C SER A 134 15.75 29.21 -2.97
N ARG A 135 16.24 28.47 -1.95
CA ARG A 135 16.93 27.18 -2.14
C ARG A 135 16.03 26.15 -2.83
N VAL A 136 14.77 26.04 -2.38
CA VAL A 136 13.77 25.14 -2.98
C VAL A 136 13.48 25.52 -4.44
N ALA A 137 13.17 26.79 -4.70
CA ALA A 137 12.83 27.24 -6.05
C ALA A 137 14.01 27.09 -7.02
N LEU A 138 15.22 27.45 -6.58
CA LEU A 138 16.43 27.37 -7.40
C LEU A 138 16.82 25.90 -7.67
N THR A 139 16.74 25.02 -6.66
CA THR A 139 17.03 23.59 -6.83
C THR A 139 16.05 22.94 -7.80
N LEU A 140 14.74 23.20 -7.68
CA LEU A 140 13.75 22.68 -8.62
C LEU A 140 13.94 23.21 -10.05
N ARG A 141 14.38 24.46 -10.19
CA ARG A 141 14.66 25.07 -11.49
C ARG A 141 15.91 24.49 -12.15
N LEU A 142 17.04 24.51 -11.45
CA LEU A 142 18.36 24.19 -12.02
C LEU A 142 18.67 22.69 -12.02
N VAL A 143 18.31 21.99 -10.94
CA VAL A 143 18.58 20.55 -10.77
C VAL A 143 17.35 19.73 -11.15
N GLY A 144 16.17 20.24 -10.78
CA GLY A 144 14.88 19.64 -11.10
C GLY A 144 14.49 19.75 -12.58
N GLY A 145 14.99 20.79 -13.27
CA GLY A 145 14.61 21.10 -14.66
C GLY A 145 13.15 21.56 -14.79
N LEU A 146 12.50 21.97 -13.70
CA LEU A 146 11.11 22.43 -13.72
C LEU A 146 11.01 23.83 -14.33
N ARG A 147 9.90 24.08 -15.00
CA ARG A 147 9.52 25.41 -15.47
C ARG A 147 8.96 26.26 -14.34
N THR A 148 9.01 27.58 -14.51
CA THR A 148 8.51 28.54 -13.51
C THR A 148 7.02 28.33 -13.22
N ASP A 149 6.21 28.06 -14.24
CA ASP A 149 4.77 27.77 -14.11
C ASP A 149 4.51 26.46 -13.36
N GLU A 150 5.34 25.44 -13.56
CA GLU A 150 5.26 24.17 -12.83
C GLU A 150 5.56 24.36 -11.33
N ILE A 151 6.60 25.13 -11.00
CA ILE A 151 6.94 25.47 -9.61
C ILE A 151 5.84 26.33 -8.99
N ALA A 152 5.33 27.33 -9.71
CA ALA A 152 4.25 28.19 -9.24
C ALA A 152 2.98 27.40 -8.89
N ARG A 153 2.57 26.51 -9.79
CA ARG A 153 1.44 25.58 -9.57
C ARG A 153 1.71 24.66 -8.38
N ALA A 154 2.92 24.13 -8.27
CA ALA A 154 3.32 23.23 -7.21
C ALA A 154 3.30 23.86 -5.81
N PHE A 155 3.49 25.17 -5.68
CA PHE A 155 3.45 25.88 -4.40
C PHE A 155 2.25 26.83 -4.23
N LEU A 156 1.31 26.85 -5.19
CA LEU A 156 0.13 27.74 -5.24
C LEU A 156 0.48 29.22 -5.04
N ILE A 157 1.55 29.66 -5.68
CA ILE A 157 1.95 31.06 -5.74
C ILE A 157 1.97 31.52 -7.19
N SER A 158 1.99 32.83 -7.40
CA SER A 158 1.99 33.37 -8.76
C SER A 158 3.31 33.06 -9.48
N GLU A 159 3.22 32.79 -10.78
CA GLU A 159 4.39 32.57 -11.63
C GLU A 159 5.39 33.75 -11.57
N PRO A 160 4.95 35.03 -11.58
CA PRO A 160 5.85 36.17 -11.36
C PRO A 160 6.60 36.13 -10.01
N ALA A 161 5.95 35.66 -8.94
CA ALA A 161 6.60 35.57 -7.63
C ALA A 161 7.72 34.51 -7.63
N VAL A 162 7.52 33.38 -8.32
CA VAL A 162 8.56 32.36 -8.50
C VAL A 162 9.70 32.90 -9.37
N ALA A 163 9.38 33.52 -10.51
CA ALA A 163 10.40 34.09 -11.40
C ALA A 163 11.30 35.10 -10.66
N GLN A 164 10.69 36.05 -9.95
CA GLN A 164 11.43 37.02 -9.14
C GLN A 164 12.27 36.35 -8.05
N ARG A 165 11.76 35.29 -7.42
CA ARG A 165 12.50 34.55 -6.40
C ARG A 165 13.76 33.89 -6.98
N ILE A 166 13.64 33.25 -8.14
CA ILE A 166 14.77 32.62 -8.83
C ILE A 166 15.81 33.67 -9.24
N VAL A 167 15.39 34.80 -9.82
CA VAL A 167 16.29 35.89 -10.21
C VAL A 167 17.03 36.46 -9.00
N ARG A 168 16.32 36.74 -7.89
CA ARG A 168 16.96 37.22 -6.65
C ARG A 168 17.93 36.20 -6.07
N ALA A 169 17.59 34.91 -6.13
CA ALA A 169 18.47 33.84 -5.64
C ALA A 169 19.79 33.79 -6.43
N LYS A 170 19.73 33.83 -7.77
CA LYS A 170 20.92 33.85 -8.63
C LYS A 170 21.79 35.09 -8.38
N ARG A 171 21.16 36.26 -8.28
CA ARG A 171 21.87 37.51 -7.95
C ARG A 171 22.57 37.42 -6.60
N ALA A 172 21.90 36.90 -5.57
CA ALA A 172 22.49 36.74 -4.24
C ALA A 172 23.69 35.79 -4.24
N LEU A 173 23.69 34.73 -5.05
CA LEU A 173 24.84 33.84 -5.21
C LEU A 173 26.02 34.55 -5.89
N SER A 174 25.74 35.30 -6.95
CA SER A 174 26.74 36.06 -7.72
C SER A 174 27.36 37.19 -6.89
N GLU A 175 26.54 37.99 -6.21
CA GLU A 175 26.99 39.08 -5.31
C GLU A 175 27.81 38.56 -4.12
N ALA A 176 27.50 37.36 -3.63
CA ALA A 176 28.26 36.71 -2.57
C ALA A 176 29.53 35.99 -3.06
N GLY A 177 29.76 35.92 -4.38
CA GLY A 177 30.92 35.25 -4.96
C GLY A 177 31.03 33.77 -4.60
N VAL A 178 29.90 33.06 -4.53
CA VAL A 178 29.89 31.64 -4.10
C VAL A 178 30.65 30.78 -5.12
N PRO A 179 31.74 30.09 -4.72
CA PRO A 179 32.52 29.28 -5.64
C PRO A 179 31.74 28.03 -6.09
N PHE A 180 31.93 27.64 -7.36
CA PHE A 180 31.37 26.41 -7.91
C PHE A 180 32.28 25.21 -7.60
N GLU A 181 32.29 24.79 -6.34
CA GLU A 181 33.15 23.70 -5.85
C GLU A 181 32.42 22.73 -4.91
N VAL A 182 33.00 21.55 -4.68
CA VAL A 182 32.55 20.64 -3.62
C VAL A 182 33.26 21.06 -2.33
N PRO A 183 32.54 21.49 -1.29
CA PRO A 183 33.15 21.83 -0.02
C PRO A 183 33.89 20.63 0.57
N ALA A 184 35.00 20.88 1.26
CA ALA A 184 35.78 19.84 1.94
C ALA A 184 35.46 19.79 3.45
N GLY A 185 35.73 18.64 4.07
CA GLY A 185 35.69 18.49 5.53
C GLY A 185 34.31 18.79 6.15
N PRO A 186 34.25 19.50 7.30
CA PRO A 186 33.00 19.77 8.03
C PRO A 186 31.98 20.60 7.23
N GLU A 187 32.43 21.46 6.32
CA GLU A 187 31.55 22.27 5.50
C GLU A 187 30.71 21.42 4.54
N ARG A 188 31.30 20.32 4.04
CA ARG A 188 30.59 19.34 3.19
C ARG A 188 29.37 18.76 3.90
N ALA A 189 29.52 18.38 5.17
CA ALA A 189 28.44 17.80 5.95
C ALA A 189 27.30 18.79 6.18
N ALA A 190 27.62 20.05 6.51
CA ALA A 190 26.62 21.10 6.70
C ALA A 190 25.88 21.42 5.39
N ARG A 191 26.60 21.49 4.26
CA ARG A 191 26.02 21.73 2.94
C ARG A 191 25.16 20.55 2.48
N LEU A 192 25.59 19.32 2.73
CA LEU A 192 24.80 18.13 2.45
C LEU A 192 23.51 18.09 3.29
N GLY A 193 23.58 18.44 4.57
CA GLY A 193 22.39 18.62 5.41
C GLY A 193 21.38 19.59 4.79
N SER A 194 21.85 20.74 4.28
CA SER A 194 20.97 21.67 3.57
C SER A 194 20.35 21.11 2.28
N VAL A 195 21.08 20.27 1.53
CA VAL A 195 20.53 19.62 0.32
C VAL A 195 19.45 18.61 0.72
N LEU A 196 19.71 17.80 1.74
CA LEU A 196 18.75 16.83 2.28
C LEU A 196 17.48 17.53 2.78
N ASP A 197 17.61 18.63 3.51
CA ASP A 197 16.49 19.46 3.98
C ASP A 197 15.64 19.95 2.82
N VAL A 198 16.26 20.50 1.76
CA VAL A 198 15.54 21.02 0.59
C VAL A 198 14.80 19.90 -0.13
N ILE A 199 15.45 18.76 -0.38
CA ILE A 199 14.81 17.60 -1.04
C ILE A 199 13.63 17.11 -0.18
N TYR A 200 13.81 17.00 1.13
CA TYR A 200 12.74 16.53 2.01
C TYR A 200 11.58 17.53 2.14
N LEU A 201 11.86 18.84 2.13
CA LEU A 201 10.82 19.87 2.09
C LEU A 201 9.97 19.78 0.83
N VAL A 202 10.59 19.59 -0.35
CA VAL A 202 9.88 19.37 -1.61
C VAL A 202 9.01 18.11 -1.51
N PHE A 203 9.56 17.02 -0.97
CA PHE A 203 8.80 15.79 -0.78
C PHE A 203 7.60 15.98 0.14
N ASN A 204 7.78 16.63 1.29
CA ASN A 204 6.72 16.85 2.27
C ASN A 204 5.60 17.73 1.72
N GLU A 205 5.93 18.80 0.99
CA GLU A 205 4.91 19.64 0.32
C GLU A 205 4.12 18.83 -0.72
N GLY A 206 4.77 17.87 -1.39
CA GLY A 206 4.09 16.93 -2.28
C GLY A 206 3.22 15.91 -1.54
N TYR A 207 3.68 15.40 -0.41
CA TYR A 207 3.10 14.24 0.27
C TYR A 207 1.96 14.61 1.26
N ALA A 208 1.97 15.84 1.75
CA ALA A 208 0.91 16.44 2.56
C ALA A 208 0.79 17.91 2.16
N ALA A 209 -0.05 18.21 1.17
CA ALA A 209 -0.16 19.55 0.61
C ALA A 209 -0.56 20.57 1.70
N THR A 210 0.25 21.62 1.87
CA THR A 210 0.03 22.62 2.92
C THR A 210 -1.14 23.55 2.59
N ALA A 211 -1.52 23.64 1.32
CA ALA A 211 -2.62 24.44 0.80
C ALA A 211 -3.26 23.80 -0.45
N GLY A 212 -4.48 24.23 -0.80
CA GLY A 212 -5.26 23.72 -1.92
C GLY A 212 -6.28 22.65 -1.51
N ASP A 213 -7.04 22.16 -2.51
CA ASP A 213 -8.12 21.18 -2.30
C ASP A 213 -7.61 19.72 -2.35
N ASP A 214 -6.41 19.49 -2.90
CA ASP A 214 -5.82 18.15 -3.05
C ASP A 214 -5.01 17.74 -1.80
N LEU A 215 -5.16 16.48 -1.37
CA LEU A 215 -4.39 15.93 -0.23
C LEU A 215 -2.90 15.75 -0.53
N MET A 216 -2.54 15.52 -1.80
CA MET A 216 -1.18 15.27 -2.27
C MET A 216 -0.95 15.87 -3.65
N ARG A 217 0.30 16.18 -3.97
CA ARG A 217 0.80 16.59 -5.28
C ARG A 217 1.84 15.57 -5.78
N PRO A 218 1.39 14.45 -6.41
CA PRO A 218 2.28 13.33 -6.74
C PRO A 218 3.50 13.71 -7.59
N SER A 219 3.37 14.71 -8.47
CA SER A 219 4.46 15.20 -9.30
C SER A 219 5.64 15.72 -8.47
N LEU A 220 5.39 16.44 -7.37
CA LEU A 220 6.44 16.90 -6.46
C LEU A 220 7.12 15.77 -5.70
N CYS A 221 6.35 14.77 -5.23
CA CYS A 221 6.93 13.60 -4.58
C CYS A 221 7.87 12.83 -5.52
N LEU A 222 7.45 12.66 -6.78
CA LEU A 222 8.24 11.98 -7.79
C LEU A 222 9.51 12.75 -8.12
N GLU A 223 9.44 14.08 -8.18
CA GLU A 223 10.61 14.92 -8.41
C GLU A 223 11.59 14.87 -7.24
N ALA A 224 11.13 15.00 -6.00
CA ALA A 224 11.99 14.85 -4.82
C ALA A 224 12.66 13.46 -4.75
N LEU A 225 11.92 12.39 -5.09
CA LEU A 225 12.47 11.04 -5.21
C LEU A 225 13.54 10.94 -6.30
N ARG A 226 13.34 11.60 -7.45
CA ARG A 226 14.33 11.66 -8.52
C ARG A 226 15.61 12.34 -8.03
N LEU A 227 15.48 13.52 -7.42
CA LEU A 227 16.60 14.28 -6.86
C LEU A 227 17.35 13.51 -5.77
N GLY A 228 16.62 12.87 -4.84
CA GLY A 228 17.22 12.04 -3.79
C GLY A 228 17.99 10.84 -4.36
N ARG A 229 17.47 10.17 -5.39
CA ARG A 229 18.17 9.06 -6.05
C ARG A 229 19.43 9.52 -6.79
N VAL A 230 19.39 10.69 -7.42
CA VAL A 230 20.58 11.30 -8.02
C VAL A 230 21.62 11.56 -6.93
N LEU A 231 21.24 12.20 -5.83
CA LEU A 231 22.14 12.46 -4.70
C LEU A 231 22.74 11.17 -4.13
N ALA A 232 21.96 10.10 -3.98
CA ALA A 232 22.45 8.79 -3.53
C ALA A 232 23.46 8.13 -4.48
N GLY A 233 23.42 8.46 -5.78
CA GLY A 233 24.45 8.06 -6.74
C GLY A 233 25.73 8.89 -6.62
N LEU A 234 25.61 10.17 -6.23
CA LEU A 234 26.71 11.12 -6.10
C LEU A 234 27.42 11.04 -4.73
N ALA A 235 26.73 10.57 -3.70
CA ALA A 235 27.25 10.39 -2.35
C ALA A 235 26.94 8.96 -1.85
N PRO A 236 27.54 7.92 -2.47
CA PRO A 236 27.22 6.52 -2.16
C PRO A 236 27.60 6.11 -0.74
N ASP A 237 28.60 6.76 -0.14
CA ASP A 237 29.13 6.46 1.19
C ASP A 237 28.46 7.27 2.31
N ASP A 238 27.40 8.03 2.02
CA ASP A 238 26.70 8.84 3.02
C ASP A 238 25.40 8.15 3.48
N ALA A 239 25.36 7.81 4.78
CA ALA A 239 24.23 7.10 5.36
C ALA A 239 22.93 7.92 5.36
N GLU A 240 23.00 9.23 5.59
CA GLU A 240 21.82 10.09 5.67
C GLU A 240 21.19 10.34 4.30
N VAL A 241 21.99 10.37 3.24
CA VAL A 241 21.48 10.40 1.86
C VAL A 241 20.64 9.16 1.56
N HIS A 242 21.14 7.96 1.86
CA HIS A 242 20.38 6.74 1.67
C HIS A 242 19.19 6.65 2.64
N GLY A 243 19.33 7.17 3.87
CA GLY A 243 18.25 7.30 4.84
C GLY A 243 17.09 8.14 4.30
N LEU A 244 17.38 9.32 3.73
CA LEU A 244 16.36 10.20 3.16
C LEU A 244 15.65 9.53 1.97
N VAL A 245 16.41 8.90 1.06
CA VAL A 245 15.81 8.15 -0.05
C VAL A 245 14.91 7.04 0.48
N ALA A 246 15.37 6.27 1.48
CA ALA A 246 14.56 5.21 2.07
C ALA A 246 13.26 5.75 2.67
N LEU A 247 13.33 6.84 3.43
CA LEU A 247 12.17 7.50 4.03
C LEU A 247 11.14 7.88 2.96
N MET A 248 11.57 8.57 1.90
CA MET A 248 10.69 9.02 0.83
C MET A 248 10.08 7.85 0.05
N GLU A 249 10.85 6.79 -0.24
CA GLU A 249 10.35 5.59 -0.94
C GLU A 249 9.27 4.88 -0.11
N LEU A 250 9.51 4.71 1.19
CA LEU A 250 8.58 4.05 2.12
C LEU A 250 7.32 4.90 2.41
N GLN A 251 7.44 6.22 2.40
CA GLN A 251 6.28 7.11 2.50
C GLN A 251 5.48 7.08 1.19
N GLN A 252 6.14 7.22 0.04
CA GLN A 252 5.50 7.23 -1.27
C GLN A 252 4.82 5.90 -1.61
N SER A 253 5.33 4.77 -1.10
CA SER A 253 4.69 3.47 -1.31
C SER A 253 3.23 3.43 -0.87
N ARG A 254 2.83 4.32 0.04
CA ARG A 254 1.49 4.38 0.61
C ARG A 254 0.54 5.31 -0.15
N ALA A 255 1.03 6.04 -1.15
CA ALA A 255 0.28 7.10 -1.84
C ALA A 255 -1.14 6.64 -2.26
N ALA A 256 -1.25 5.46 -2.87
CA ALA A 256 -2.52 4.91 -3.34
C ALA A 256 -3.49 4.50 -2.21
N ALA A 257 -3.02 4.33 -0.97
CA ALA A 257 -3.84 3.93 0.17
C ALA A 257 -4.24 5.10 1.08
N ARG A 258 -3.76 6.33 0.80
CA ARG A 258 -4.00 7.52 1.64
C ARG A 258 -5.35 8.19 1.38
N THR A 259 -6.00 7.90 0.26
CA THR A 259 -7.31 8.44 -0.10
C THR A 259 -8.34 7.33 -0.29
N GLY A 260 -9.53 7.57 0.26
CA GLY A 260 -10.70 6.72 0.07
C GLY A 260 -11.46 7.02 -1.22
N PRO A 261 -12.53 6.27 -1.52
CA PRO A 261 -13.29 6.39 -2.76
C PRO A 261 -13.93 7.78 -2.99
N SER A 262 -14.12 8.56 -1.92
CA SER A 262 -14.71 9.91 -1.97
C SER A 262 -13.65 11.01 -1.83
N GLY A 263 -12.36 10.67 -1.91
CA GLY A 263 -11.23 11.60 -1.79
C GLY A 263 -10.85 11.93 -0.34
N GLU A 264 -11.49 11.30 0.64
CA GLU A 264 -11.25 11.51 2.06
C GLU A 264 -9.89 10.94 2.52
N PRO A 265 -9.19 11.58 3.48
CA PRO A 265 -7.94 11.06 4.01
C PRO A 265 -8.17 9.79 4.84
N VAL A 266 -7.34 8.77 4.61
CA VAL A 266 -7.38 7.49 5.34
C VAL A 266 -6.24 7.43 6.36
N PRO A 267 -6.54 7.36 7.68
CA PRO A 267 -5.53 7.25 8.74
C PRO A 267 -4.60 6.05 8.54
N LEU A 268 -3.32 6.17 8.91
CA LEU A 268 -2.30 5.14 8.65
C LEU A 268 -2.71 3.72 9.08
N HIS A 269 -3.39 3.57 10.22
CA HIS A 269 -3.80 2.27 10.74
C HIS A 269 -5.01 1.66 10.01
N GLU A 270 -5.76 2.46 9.26
CA GLU A 270 -6.90 2.05 8.44
C GLU A 270 -6.51 1.82 6.97
N GLN A 271 -5.32 2.27 6.57
CA GLN A 271 -4.84 2.11 5.20
C GLN A 271 -4.73 0.63 4.82
N ASN A 272 -5.34 0.26 3.69
CA ASN A 272 -5.18 -1.07 3.13
C ASN A 272 -3.74 -1.28 2.65
N ARG A 273 -2.94 -2.02 3.42
CA ARG A 273 -1.53 -2.33 3.11
C ARG A 273 -1.35 -3.12 1.82
N GLY A 274 -2.36 -3.84 1.36
CA GLY A 274 -2.34 -4.50 0.04
C GLY A 274 -2.34 -3.52 -1.14
N ARG A 275 -2.66 -2.24 -0.91
CA ARG A 275 -2.54 -1.16 -1.91
C ARG A 275 -1.20 -0.43 -1.85
N TRP A 276 -0.29 -0.82 -0.95
CA TRP A 276 1.03 -0.20 -0.87
C TRP A 276 1.93 -0.74 -1.98
N ASP A 277 2.70 0.13 -2.61
CA ASP A 277 3.56 -0.23 -3.74
C ASP A 277 4.74 -1.10 -3.26
N PRO A 278 4.78 -2.40 -3.65
CA PRO A 278 5.81 -3.31 -3.19
C PRO A 278 7.18 -3.01 -3.80
N LEU A 279 7.25 -2.33 -4.95
CA LEU A 279 8.53 -1.93 -5.56
C LEU A 279 9.18 -0.80 -4.75
N LEU A 280 8.41 0.22 -4.39
CA LEU A 280 8.89 1.32 -3.55
C LEU A 280 9.30 0.83 -2.16
N ILE A 281 8.54 -0.11 -1.57
CA ILE A 281 8.92 -0.76 -0.31
C ILE A 281 10.30 -1.44 -0.45
N ARG A 282 10.49 -2.29 -1.47
CA ARG A 282 11.78 -2.96 -1.70
C ARG A 282 12.93 -1.97 -1.89
N ARG A 283 12.72 -0.88 -2.64
CA ARG A 283 13.72 0.18 -2.83
C ARG A 283 14.07 0.88 -1.52
N GLY A 284 13.06 1.17 -0.69
CA GLY A 284 13.26 1.77 0.63
C GLY A 284 14.10 0.89 1.55
N PHE A 285 13.79 -0.41 1.62
CA PHE A 285 14.61 -1.37 2.39
C PHE A 285 16.04 -1.50 1.83
N ALA A 286 16.21 -1.52 0.51
CA ALA A 286 17.54 -1.57 -0.11
C ALA A 286 18.37 -0.31 0.20
N ALA A 287 17.75 0.87 0.20
CA ALA A 287 18.41 2.10 0.59
C ALA A 287 18.80 2.10 2.08
N LEU A 288 17.94 1.59 2.99
CA LEU A 288 18.32 1.40 4.40
C LEU A 288 19.49 0.44 4.60
N LEU A 289 19.60 -0.61 3.78
CA LEU A 289 20.76 -1.50 3.81
C LEU A 289 22.04 -0.77 3.40
N ARG A 290 21.99 0.04 2.32
CA ARG A 290 23.14 0.89 1.94
C ARG A 290 23.51 1.90 3.00
N ALA A 291 22.52 2.53 3.66
CA ALA A 291 22.77 3.43 4.78
C ALA A 291 23.53 2.73 5.92
N ARG A 292 23.19 1.48 6.21
CA ARG A 292 23.87 0.66 7.20
C ARG A 292 25.29 0.28 6.77
N GLU A 293 25.49 -0.04 5.49
CA GLU A 293 26.80 -0.39 4.91
C GLU A 293 27.76 0.80 4.91
N ALA A 294 27.26 2.01 4.60
CA ALA A 294 28.01 3.26 4.69
C ALA A 294 28.54 3.55 6.10
N GLY A 295 27.82 3.09 7.13
CA GLY A 295 28.23 3.21 8.53
C GLY A 295 28.10 4.63 9.09
N GLY A 296 28.76 4.89 10.23
CA GLY A 296 28.70 6.17 10.92
C GLY A 296 27.54 6.30 11.94
N PRO A 297 27.43 7.46 12.62
CA PRO A 297 26.35 7.71 13.57
C PRO A 297 25.00 7.81 12.85
N LEU A 298 23.94 7.29 13.49
CA LEU A 298 22.58 7.38 12.97
C LEU A 298 22.09 8.83 13.03
N GLY A 299 21.84 9.44 11.87
CA GLY A 299 21.26 10.77 11.76
C GLY A 299 19.72 10.74 11.71
N PRO A 300 19.09 11.91 11.58
CA PRO A 300 17.63 12.06 11.62
C PRO A 300 16.93 11.25 10.52
N TYR A 301 17.44 11.23 9.28
CA TYR A 301 16.75 10.57 8.17
C TYR A 301 16.85 9.06 8.22
N VAL A 302 17.99 8.49 8.62
CA VAL A 302 18.09 7.04 8.82
C VAL A 302 17.13 6.58 9.92
N LEU A 303 17.03 7.32 11.03
CA LEU A 303 16.10 7.00 12.12
C LEU A 303 14.64 7.11 11.69
N GLN A 304 14.27 8.17 10.97
CA GLN A 304 12.93 8.34 10.41
C GLN A 304 12.59 7.24 9.39
N ALA A 305 13.54 6.88 8.53
CA ALA A 305 13.39 5.78 7.57
C ALA A 305 13.21 4.43 8.28
N ALA A 306 13.96 4.17 9.35
CA ALA A 306 13.78 2.97 10.16
C ALA A 306 12.38 2.91 10.78
N ILE A 307 11.84 4.03 11.27
CA ILE A 307 10.46 4.11 11.76
C ILE A 307 9.46 3.80 10.64
N ALA A 308 9.65 4.39 9.45
CA ALA A 308 8.82 4.11 8.29
C ALA A 308 8.90 2.64 7.85
N ALA A 309 10.08 2.01 7.99
CA ALA A 309 10.31 0.62 7.65
C ALA A 309 9.60 -0.35 8.60
N CYS A 310 9.50 -0.04 9.90
CA CYS A 310 8.67 -0.82 10.84
C CYS A 310 7.21 -0.87 10.37
N HIS A 311 6.67 0.25 9.89
CA HIS A 311 5.33 0.26 9.30
C HIS A 311 5.26 -0.53 7.99
N ALA A 312 6.20 -0.34 7.07
CA ALA A 312 6.21 -1.02 5.77
C ALA A 312 6.47 -2.53 5.84
N GLY A 313 7.18 -3.00 6.87
CA GLY A 313 7.50 -4.41 7.07
C GLY A 313 6.35 -5.23 7.66
N ALA A 314 5.39 -4.59 8.34
CA ALA A 314 4.29 -5.30 8.97
C ALA A 314 3.14 -5.62 7.99
N ALA A 315 2.58 -6.83 8.08
CA ALA A 315 1.54 -7.31 7.17
C ALA A 315 0.18 -6.62 7.39
N SER A 316 -0.12 -6.24 8.63
CA SER A 316 -1.31 -5.49 9.01
C SER A 316 -0.98 -4.37 10.01
N ALA A 317 -1.94 -3.48 10.27
CA ALA A 317 -1.77 -2.44 11.29
C ALA A 317 -1.49 -3.02 12.69
N ALA A 318 -2.13 -4.15 13.03
CA ALA A 318 -1.95 -4.82 14.31
C ALA A 318 -0.56 -5.45 14.49
N ASP A 319 0.09 -5.84 13.39
CA ASP A 319 1.43 -6.45 13.41
C ASP A 319 2.57 -5.41 13.49
N THR A 320 2.25 -4.12 13.63
CA THR A 320 3.26 -3.06 13.68
C THR A 320 4.05 -3.15 14.99
N ASP A 321 5.38 -3.20 14.89
CA ASP A 321 6.27 -3.23 16.05
C ASP A 321 6.37 -1.84 16.71
N TRP A 322 5.39 -1.53 17.55
CA TRP A 322 5.33 -0.29 18.31
C TRP A 322 6.45 -0.13 19.35
N PRO A 323 6.87 -1.18 20.09
CA PRO A 323 8.05 -1.10 20.96
C PRO A 323 9.30 -0.65 20.21
N GLN A 324 9.56 -1.21 19.01
CA GLN A 324 10.69 -0.78 18.18
C GLN A 324 10.53 0.68 17.72
N ILE A 325 9.34 1.09 17.27
CA ILE A 325 9.07 2.47 16.86
C ILE A 325 9.28 3.46 18.02
N ALA A 326 8.85 3.12 19.24
CA ALA A 326 9.06 3.95 20.43
C ALA A 326 10.56 4.10 20.77
N ALA A 327 11.33 3.01 20.66
CA ALA A 327 12.78 3.05 20.84
C ALA A 327 13.49 3.91 19.76
N LEU A 328 13.05 3.81 18.51
CA LEU A 328 13.57 4.63 17.41
C LEU A 328 13.24 6.11 17.59
N TYR A 329 12.02 6.45 18.03
CA TYR A 329 11.67 7.83 18.38
C TYR A 329 12.46 8.35 19.58
N ALA A 330 12.77 7.52 20.57
CA ALA A 330 13.65 7.90 21.68
C ALA A 330 15.09 8.18 21.19
N ALA A 331 15.59 7.43 20.21
CA ALA A 331 16.87 7.73 19.56
C ALA A 331 16.79 9.03 18.75
N LEU A 332 15.74 9.21 17.93
CA LEU A 332 15.53 10.40 17.11
C LEU A 332 15.42 11.67 17.96
N ALA A 333 14.74 11.60 19.10
CA ALA A 333 14.61 12.72 20.03
C ALA A 333 15.95 13.18 20.64
N ARG A 334 16.98 12.33 20.66
CA ARG A 334 18.34 12.72 21.09
C ARG A 334 19.12 13.43 19.99
N VAL A 335 18.91 13.04 18.73
CA VAL A 335 19.59 13.60 17.57
C VAL A 335 18.91 14.88 17.08
N LEU A 336 17.58 14.92 17.15
CA LEU A 336 16.73 16.03 16.70
C LEU A 336 15.70 16.37 17.81
N PRO A 337 16.12 17.12 18.86
CA PRO A 337 15.31 17.39 20.05
C PRO A 337 14.26 18.48 19.82
N THR A 338 13.37 18.28 18.84
CA THR A 338 12.29 19.23 18.55
C THR A 338 11.00 18.84 19.30
N PRO A 339 10.16 19.81 19.69
CA PRO A 339 8.86 19.52 20.32
C PRO A 339 7.95 18.64 19.45
N VAL A 340 8.04 18.75 18.12
CA VAL A 340 7.28 17.91 17.18
C VAL A 340 7.75 16.45 17.23
N VAL A 341 9.06 16.20 17.28
CA VAL A 341 9.60 14.84 17.46
C VAL A 341 9.18 14.25 18.80
N GLN A 342 9.16 15.04 19.87
CA GLN A 342 8.67 14.59 21.18
C GLN A 342 7.17 14.26 21.15
N LEU A 343 6.37 15.05 20.44
CA LEU A 343 4.94 14.75 20.27
C LEU A 343 4.72 13.45 19.50
N ASN A 344 5.47 13.22 18.43
CA ASN A 344 5.42 11.95 17.68
C ASN A 344 5.87 10.77 18.54
N ARG A 345 6.88 10.96 19.40
CA ARG A 345 7.31 9.98 20.40
C ARG A 345 6.20 9.66 21.41
N ALA A 346 5.42 10.65 21.85
CA ALA A 346 4.28 10.44 22.74
C ALA A 346 3.22 9.52 22.11
N VAL A 347 2.94 9.68 20.81
CA VAL A 347 2.06 8.76 20.08
C VAL A 347 2.64 7.35 20.02
N ALA A 348 3.94 7.21 19.70
CA ALA A 348 4.59 5.90 19.67
C ALA A 348 4.56 5.19 21.03
N LEU A 349 4.82 5.94 22.11
CA LEU A 349 4.77 5.43 23.48
C LEU A 349 3.35 5.01 23.87
N ALA A 350 2.33 5.78 23.49
CA ALA A 350 0.94 5.40 23.70
C ALA A 350 0.56 4.07 23.04
N MET A 351 1.13 3.80 21.86
CA MET A 351 0.85 2.56 21.13
C MET A 351 1.64 1.37 21.66
N ALA A 352 2.83 1.59 22.24
CA ALA A 352 3.66 0.54 22.83
C ALA A 352 3.23 0.18 24.27
N ASP A 353 3.08 1.19 25.12
CA ASP A 353 2.91 1.04 26.58
C ASP A 353 1.50 1.45 27.07
N GLY A 354 0.63 1.87 26.14
CA GLY A 354 -0.75 2.24 26.41
C GLY A 354 -0.99 3.75 26.50
N PRO A 355 -2.25 4.20 26.31
CA PRO A 355 -2.59 5.61 26.08
C PRO A 355 -2.21 6.55 27.23
N ARG A 356 -2.11 6.03 28.47
CA ARG A 356 -1.67 6.83 29.63
C ARG A 356 -0.22 7.29 29.48
N ALA A 357 0.69 6.40 29.10
CA ALA A 357 2.11 6.70 28.98
C ALA A 357 2.37 7.81 27.94
N GLY A 358 1.69 7.74 26.79
CA GLY A 358 1.78 8.80 25.79
C GLY A 358 1.13 10.12 26.24
N LEU A 359 0.02 10.06 26.99
CA LEU A 359 -0.63 11.27 27.48
C LEU A 359 0.26 12.00 28.49
N ASP A 360 0.90 11.27 29.40
CA ASP A 360 1.83 11.85 30.37
C ASP A 360 2.98 12.59 29.66
N LEU A 361 3.55 12.03 28.59
CA LEU A 361 4.56 12.72 27.78
C LEU A 361 3.97 13.93 27.01
N ALA A 362 2.79 13.79 26.40
CA ALA A 362 2.15 14.87 25.67
C ALA A 362 1.78 16.05 26.58
N ASP A 363 1.41 15.80 27.84
CA ASP A 363 1.11 16.83 28.84
C ASP A 363 2.37 17.65 29.21
N THR A 364 3.56 17.05 29.20
CA THR A 364 4.82 17.82 29.39
C THR A 364 5.05 18.85 28.28
N LEU A 365 4.51 18.61 27.08
CA LEU A 365 4.66 19.48 25.92
C LEU A 365 3.62 20.62 25.89
N ALA A 366 2.60 20.61 26.76
CA ALA A 366 1.56 21.63 26.79
C ALA A 366 2.09 23.04 27.08
N GLY A 367 3.23 23.14 27.77
CA GLY A 367 3.91 24.40 28.08
C GLY A 367 4.81 24.94 26.97
N GLU A 368 5.13 24.13 25.95
CA GLU A 368 6.12 24.48 24.93
C GLU A 368 5.64 25.64 24.03
N PRO A 369 6.34 26.79 23.99
CA PRO A 369 5.92 27.94 23.19
C PRO A 369 5.75 27.61 21.70
N ALA A 370 6.62 26.74 21.17
CA ALA A 370 6.61 26.31 19.77
C ALA A 370 5.34 25.54 19.38
N LEU A 371 4.62 24.95 20.34
CA LEU A 371 3.43 24.14 20.08
C LEU A 371 2.11 24.86 20.41
N LYS A 372 2.14 26.10 20.93
CA LYS A 372 0.93 26.84 21.32
C LYS A 372 -0.11 26.98 20.20
N GLY A 373 0.35 27.18 18.96
CA GLY A 373 -0.49 27.27 17.76
C GLY A 373 -0.56 25.97 16.94
N TYR A 374 0.02 24.88 17.42
CA TYR A 374 0.14 23.64 16.66
C TYR A 374 -1.02 22.69 16.97
N HIS A 375 -1.99 22.62 16.06
CA HIS A 375 -3.25 21.90 16.28
C HIS A 375 -3.09 20.39 16.58
N LEU A 376 -1.98 19.76 16.18
CA LEU A 376 -1.78 18.33 16.42
C LEU A 376 -1.51 17.99 17.89
N LEU A 377 -0.98 18.92 18.69
CA LEU A 377 -0.78 18.68 20.12
C LEU A 377 -2.13 18.44 20.84
N PRO A 378 -3.12 19.36 20.79
CA PRO A 378 -4.43 19.11 21.36
C PRO A 378 -5.15 17.93 20.69
N ALA A 379 -4.95 17.69 19.38
CA ALA A 379 -5.55 16.53 18.70
C ALA A 379 -5.03 15.18 19.24
N VAL A 380 -3.73 15.06 19.47
CA VAL A 380 -3.11 13.86 20.07
C VAL A 380 -3.60 13.68 21.50
N ARG A 381 -3.62 14.74 22.31
CA ARG A 381 -4.14 14.68 23.69
C ARG A 381 -5.59 14.23 23.71
N ALA A 382 -6.44 14.78 22.84
CA ALA A 382 -7.84 14.40 22.70
C ALA A 382 -8.02 12.91 22.35
N ASP A 383 -7.24 12.40 21.40
CA ASP A 383 -7.26 10.99 21.00
C ASP A 383 -6.91 10.07 22.18
N LEU A 384 -5.85 10.41 22.93
CA LEU A 384 -5.40 9.62 24.09
C LEU A 384 -6.39 9.68 25.25
N LEU A 385 -6.97 10.86 25.52
CA LEU A 385 -8.03 11.04 26.52
C LEU A 385 -9.28 10.21 26.17
N ALA A 386 -9.68 10.20 24.90
CA ALA A 386 -10.81 9.39 24.44
C ALA A 386 -10.56 7.88 24.65
N ARG A 387 -9.35 7.39 24.35
CA ARG A 387 -8.96 5.98 24.58
C ARG A 387 -8.90 5.61 26.06
N LEU A 388 -8.73 6.59 26.95
CA LEU A 388 -8.77 6.43 28.41
C LEU A 388 -10.19 6.57 28.99
N GLY A 389 -11.22 6.76 28.16
CA GLY A 389 -12.60 6.99 28.61
C GLY A 389 -12.86 8.40 29.17
N ARG A 390 -11.88 9.31 29.09
CA ARG A 390 -11.98 10.71 29.57
C ARG A 390 -12.64 11.60 28.52
N HIS A 391 -13.86 11.24 28.14
CA HIS A 391 -14.53 11.77 26.95
C HIS A 391 -14.86 13.27 27.02
N ALA A 392 -15.18 13.81 28.20
CA ALA A 392 -15.43 15.24 28.38
C ALA A 392 -14.16 16.08 28.11
N GLU A 393 -13.00 15.62 28.61
CA GLU A 393 -11.72 16.28 28.37
C GLU A 393 -11.27 16.10 26.91
N ALA A 394 -11.49 14.91 26.34
CA ALA A 394 -11.22 14.64 24.93
C ALA A 394 -11.99 15.58 24.00
N ARG A 395 -13.28 15.83 24.29
CA ARG A 395 -14.11 16.78 23.55
C ARG A 395 -13.47 18.17 23.53
N ALA A 396 -13.11 18.70 24.69
CA ALA A 396 -12.54 20.04 24.81
C ALA A 396 -11.23 20.18 24.00
N GLU A 397 -10.37 19.17 24.05
CA GLU A 397 -9.12 19.16 23.29
C GLU A 397 -9.37 18.98 21.76
N PHE A 398 -10.37 18.21 21.33
CA PHE A 398 -10.75 18.15 19.92
C PHE A 398 -11.29 19.49 19.40
N GLU A 399 -12.13 20.18 20.17
CA GLU A 399 -12.63 21.52 19.84
C GLU A 399 -11.48 22.54 19.76
N ARG A 400 -10.51 22.45 20.66
CA ARG A 400 -9.29 23.27 20.64
C ARG A 400 -8.42 22.98 19.41
N ALA A 401 -8.25 21.70 19.04
CA ALA A 401 -7.52 21.35 17.82
C ALA A 401 -8.23 21.91 16.57
N ALA A 402 -9.56 21.82 16.53
CA ALA A 402 -10.36 22.33 15.43
C ALA A 402 -10.29 23.85 15.26
N SER A 403 -10.05 24.62 16.34
CA SER A 403 -9.89 26.08 16.26
C SER A 403 -8.51 26.52 15.78
N LEU A 404 -7.49 25.64 15.83
CA LEU A 404 -6.11 25.94 15.46
C LEU A 404 -5.73 25.51 14.04
N THR A 405 -6.46 24.57 13.42
CA THR A 405 -6.17 24.17 12.03
C THR A 405 -6.78 25.16 11.03
N ARG A 406 -6.04 25.43 9.94
CA ARG A 406 -6.50 26.23 8.80
C ARG A 406 -7.06 25.35 7.66
N ASN A 407 -6.97 24.02 7.79
CA ASN A 407 -7.48 23.07 6.82
C ASN A 407 -8.94 22.72 7.14
N GLY A 408 -9.86 23.00 6.20
CA GLY A 408 -11.30 22.79 6.39
C GLY A 408 -11.69 21.31 6.59
N ALA A 409 -11.01 20.38 5.90
CA ALA A 409 -11.27 18.95 6.02
C ALA A 409 -10.80 18.41 7.38
N GLU A 410 -9.61 18.79 7.83
CA GLU A 410 -9.11 18.43 9.17
C GLU A 410 -10.01 19.00 10.27
N ARG A 411 -10.45 20.27 10.12
CA ARG A 411 -11.38 20.91 11.06
C ARG A 411 -12.68 20.13 11.18
N ALA A 412 -13.26 19.71 10.06
CA ALA A 412 -14.50 18.92 10.05
C ALA A 412 -14.32 17.58 10.78
N ILE A 413 -13.23 16.85 10.51
CA ILE A 413 -12.92 15.58 11.19
C ILE A 413 -12.81 15.80 12.70
N LEU A 414 -12.05 16.81 13.14
CA LEU A 414 -11.86 17.10 14.57
C LEU A 414 -13.18 17.45 15.26
N LEU A 415 -14.06 18.22 14.62
CA LEU A 415 -15.40 18.53 15.15
C LEU A 415 -16.31 17.30 15.20
N THR A 416 -16.27 16.42 14.21
CA THR A 416 -17.00 15.14 14.26
C THR A 416 -16.52 14.28 15.43
N ARG A 417 -15.20 14.22 15.68
CA ARG A 417 -14.63 13.51 16.83
C ARG A 417 -15.01 14.14 18.16
N ALA A 418 -15.05 15.48 18.25
CA ALA A 418 -15.54 16.19 19.43
C ALA A 418 -17.01 15.84 19.72
N ALA A 419 -17.87 15.83 18.70
CA ALA A 419 -19.27 15.44 18.85
C ALA A 419 -19.43 13.97 19.29
N SER A 420 -18.61 13.06 18.76
CA SER A 420 -18.58 11.67 19.23
C SER A 420 -18.13 11.54 20.68
N ALA A 421 -17.11 12.29 21.09
CA ALA A 421 -16.66 12.33 22.49
C ALA A 421 -17.73 12.95 23.41
N ALA A 422 -18.47 13.96 22.97
CA ALA A 422 -19.60 14.51 23.70
C ALA A 422 -20.68 13.45 23.97
N ARG A 423 -21.10 12.72 22.93
CA ARG A 423 -22.08 11.62 23.07
C ARG A 423 -21.58 10.53 24.01
N ALA A 424 -20.30 10.17 23.92
CA ALA A 424 -19.70 9.16 24.79
C ALA A 424 -19.56 9.62 26.26
N ALA A 425 -19.42 10.93 26.52
CA ALA A 425 -19.42 11.49 27.86
C ALA A 425 -20.83 11.54 28.49
N GLU A 426 -21.87 11.65 27.65
CA GLU A 426 -23.27 11.71 28.07
C GLU A 426 -23.93 10.31 28.14
N ALA A 427 -23.33 9.30 27.55
CA ALA A 427 -23.82 7.92 27.56
C ALA A 427 -23.69 7.29 28.97
N PRO A 428 -24.78 6.76 29.57
CA PRO A 428 -24.69 6.01 30.82
C PRO A 428 -23.92 4.70 30.60
N ALA A 429 -22.98 4.38 31.50
CA ALA A 429 -22.08 3.23 31.39
C ALA A 429 -22.82 1.90 31.17
N GLY A 430 -22.79 1.39 29.94
CA GLY A 430 -23.33 0.10 29.52
C GLY A 430 -22.37 -0.65 28.58
N VAL A 431 -22.59 -1.96 28.40
CA VAL A 431 -21.71 -2.80 27.56
C VAL A 431 -21.71 -2.31 26.10
N THR A 432 -20.52 -2.22 25.50
CA THR A 432 -20.40 -1.83 24.10
C THR A 432 -20.85 -2.97 23.17
N LEU A 433 -21.23 -2.62 21.94
CA LEU A 433 -21.57 -3.61 20.90
C LEU A 433 -20.41 -4.60 20.67
N ALA A 434 -19.17 -4.13 20.63
CA ALA A 434 -17.99 -4.97 20.43
C ALA A 434 -17.75 -5.96 21.57
N GLU A 435 -17.85 -5.51 22.83
CA GLU A 435 -17.76 -6.39 24.00
C GLU A 435 -18.85 -7.45 23.99
N ALA A 436 -20.09 -7.05 23.69
CA ALA A 436 -21.20 -7.98 23.61
C ALA A 436 -21.00 -9.02 22.49
N VAL A 437 -20.53 -8.60 21.31
CA VAL A 437 -20.24 -9.50 20.20
C VAL A 437 -19.10 -10.47 20.54
N ARG A 438 -18.02 -10.01 21.18
CA ARG A 438 -16.94 -10.88 21.65
C ARG A 438 -17.45 -11.93 22.64
N GLY A 439 -18.23 -11.50 23.64
CA GLY A 439 -18.85 -12.41 24.62
C GLY A 439 -19.79 -13.43 23.98
N PHE A 440 -20.57 -13.02 22.98
CA PHE A 440 -21.46 -13.92 22.25
C PHE A 440 -20.70 -14.98 21.45
N LEU A 441 -19.62 -14.60 20.77
CA LEU A 441 -18.84 -15.51 19.93
C LEU A 441 -17.92 -16.44 20.73
N ALA A 442 -17.59 -16.11 21.98
CA ALA A 442 -16.78 -16.92 22.88
C ALA A 442 -17.55 -18.08 23.54
N ARG A 443 -18.86 -18.21 23.28
CA ARG A 443 -19.70 -19.26 23.86
C ARG A 443 -19.25 -20.66 23.44
N ALA A 444 -19.12 -21.57 24.41
CA ALA A 444 -18.71 -22.94 24.19
C ALA A 444 -19.71 -23.78 23.37
N ASP A 445 -20.98 -23.38 23.32
CA ASP A 445 -22.03 -24.10 22.58
C ASP A 445 -22.09 -23.74 21.08
N LEU A 446 -21.22 -22.83 20.60
CA LEU A 446 -21.11 -22.49 19.19
C LEU A 446 -20.00 -23.32 18.50
N SER A 447 -20.35 -23.99 17.40
CA SER A 447 -19.34 -24.66 16.56
C SER A 447 -18.37 -23.64 15.92
N ALA A 448 -17.14 -24.06 15.62
CA ALA A 448 -16.16 -23.20 14.94
C ALA A 448 -16.67 -22.65 13.59
N GLY A 449 -17.50 -23.41 12.87
CA GLY A 449 -18.16 -22.95 11.65
C GLY A 449 -19.18 -21.84 11.90
N THR A 450 -19.96 -21.98 12.98
CA THR A 450 -20.94 -20.98 13.42
C THR A 450 -20.24 -19.70 13.87
N VAL A 451 -19.18 -19.79 14.69
CA VAL A 451 -18.39 -18.63 15.14
C VAL A 451 -17.85 -17.86 13.94
N ARG A 452 -17.29 -18.55 12.92
CA ARG A 452 -16.82 -17.89 11.69
C ARG A 452 -17.96 -17.21 10.92
N SER A 453 -19.11 -17.87 10.76
CA SER A 453 -20.23 -17.32 9.99
C SER A 453 -20.91 -16.14 10.71
N TYR A 454 -21.18 -16.28 12.02
CA TYR A 454 -21.79 -15.25 12.84
C TYR A 454 -20.83 -14.08 13.02
N GLY A 455 -19.55 -14.36 13.32
CA GLY A 455 -18.51 -13.35 13.44
C GLY A 455 -18.38 -12.47 12.20
N LYS A 456 -18.41 -13.03 10.98
CA LYS A 456 -18.42 -12.23 9.75
C LYS A 456 -19.61 -11.26 9.66
N THR A 457 -20.79 -11.70 10.12
CA THR A 457 -22.01 -10.89 10.09
C THR A 457 -21.93 -9.78 11.13
N LEU A 458 -21.63 -10.14 12.38
CA LEU A 458 -21.61 -9.22 13.51
C LEU A 458 -20.46 -8.22 13.41
N ALA A 459 -19.29 -8.62 12.92
CA ALA A 459 -18.19 -7.68 12.66
C ALA A 459 -18.55 -6.65 11.58
N ARG A 460 -19.30 -7.06 10.53
CA ARG A 460 -19.77 -6.11 9.51
C ARG A 460 -20.80 -5.14 10.09
N LEU A 461 -21.73 -5.64 10.91
CA LEU A 461 -22.68 -4.78 11.62
C LEU A 461 -21.97 -3.81 12.57
N GLY A 462 -21.00 -4.29 13.37
CA GLY A 462 -20.20 -3.49 14.29
C GLY A 462 -19.52 -2.30 13.60
N ARG A 463 -18.90 -2.53 12.44
CA ARG A 463 -18.27 -1.44 11.67
C ARG A 463 -19.23 -0.33 11.23
N HIS A 464 -20.50 -0.66 10.97
CA HIS A 464 -21.49 0.32 10.49
C HIS A 464 -22.34 0.93 11.61
N LEU A 465 -22.53 0.18 12.70
CA LEU A 465 -23.27 0.64 13.89
C LEU A 465 -22.38 1.37 14.89
N GLY A 466 -21.06 1.18 14.81
CA GLY A 466 -20.08 1.64 15.79
C GLY A 466 -19.78 0.54 16.79
N GLU A 467 -18.53 0.07 16.81
CA GLU A 467 -18.08 -1.00 17.72
C GLU A 467 -18.14 -0.57 19.20
N ASP A 468 -17.88 0.72 19.45
CA ASP A 468 -17.93 1.33 20.77
C ASP A 468 -19.33 1.85 21.15
N ALA A 469 -20.34 1.67 20.28
CA ALA A 469 -21.70 2.10 20.59
C ALA A 469 -22.26 1.30 21.78
N PRO A 470 -22.89 1.96 22.79
CA PRO A 470 -23.59 1.26 23.85
C PRO A 470 -24.67 0.36 23.26
N LEU A 471 -24.68 -0.93 23.61
CA LEU A 471 -25.62 -1.88 23.00
C LEU A 471 -27.09 -1.51 23.28
N ALA A 472 -27.35 -0.85 24.41
CA ALA A 472 -28.68 -0.35 24.78
C ALA A 472 -29.20 0.76 23.84
N GLU A 473 -28.32 1.48 23.15
CA GLU A 473 -28.68 2.58 22.24
C GLU A 473 -28.80 2.12 20.78
N VAL A 474 -28.40 0.89 20.47
CA VAL A 474 -28.55 0.32 19.12
C VAL A 474 -30.03 0.10 18.84
N SER A 475 -30.60 0.92 17.95
CA SER A 475 -32.02 0.84 17.61
C SER A 475 -32.29 -0.18 16.49
N PRO A 476 -33.46 -0.88 16.50
CA PRO A 476 -33.84 -1.79 15.41
C PRO A 476 -33.88 -1.09 14.04
N ALA A 477 -34.32 0.17 13.97
CA ALA A 477 -34.37 0.94 12.72
C ALA A 477 -32.97 1.16 12.11
N ARG A 478 -31.97 1.48 12.96
CA ARG A 478 -30.59 1.64 12.50
C ARG A 478 -30.00 0.31 12.03
N VAL A 479 -30.36 -0.78 12.72
CA VAL A 479 -29.98 -2.13 12.30
C VAL A 479 -30.59 -2.46 10.94
N GLU A 480 -31.86 -2.15 10.71
CA GLU A 480 -32.53 -2.34 9.41
C GLU A 480 -31.83 -1.59 8.27
N GLU A 481 -31.53 -0.32 8.46
CA GLU A 481 -30.83 0.51 7.48
C GLU A 481 -29.46 -0.09 7.11
N VAL A 482 -28.65 -0.44 8.11
CA VAL A 482 -27.34 -1.07 7.90
C VAL A 482 -27.48 -2.43 7.21
N PHE A 483 -28.49 -3.21 7.60
CA PHE A 483 -28.72 -4.53 7.04
C PHE A 483 -29.17 -4.45 5.57
N ALA A 484 -30.02 -3.50 5.23
CA ALA A 484 -30.42 -3.19 3.85
C ALA A 484 -29.24 -2.68 3.02
N ALA A 485 -28.39 -1.80 3.56
CA ALA A 485 -27.19 -1.35 2.87
C ALA A 485 -26.18 -2.49 2.63
N ALA A 486 -26.01 -3.37 3.62
CA ALA A 486 -25.01 -4.44 3.55
C ALA A 486 -25.45 -5.65 2.70
N TRP A 487 -26.75 -5.98 2.71
CA TRP A 487 -27.29 -7.21 2.12
C TRP A 487 -28.61 -7.02 1.35
N GLY A 488 -29.05 -5.79 1.09
CA GLY A 488 -30.32 -5.51 0.41
C GLY A 488 -30.48 -6.20 -0.94
N SER A 489 -29.39 -6.35 -1.69
CA SER A 489 -29.34 -7.07 -2.98
C SER A 489 -29.00 -8.57 -2.85
N ALA A 490 -28.80 -9.08 -1.63
CA ALA A 490 -28.40 -10.46 -1.42
C ALA A 490 -29.56 -11.43 -1.71
N ALA A 491 -29.22 -12.60 -2.29
CA ALA A 491 -30.14 -13.71 -2.46
C ALA A 491 -30.79 -14.11 -1.13
N GLY A 492 -32.04 -14.61 -1.18
CA GLY A 492 -32.83 -14.92 0.02
C GLY A 492 -32.11 -15.82 1.03
N ALA A 493 -31.35 -16.82 0.56
CA ALA A 493 -30.58 -17.71 1.43
C ALA A 493 -29.45 -16.99 2.19
N THR A 494 -28.78 -16.04 1.54
CA THR A 494 -27.71 -15.23 2.15
C THR A 494 -28.29 -14.22 3.14
N TRP A 495 -29.36 -13.53 2.75
CA TRP A 495 -30.11 -12.63 3.62
C TRP A 495 -30.56 -13.34 4.91
N ASN A 496 -31.23 -14.49 4.77
CA ASN A 496 -31.75 -15.26 5.89
C ASN A 496 -30.64 -15.77 6.83
N ARG A 497 -29.45 -16.07 6.31
CA ARG A 497 -28.29 -16.48 7.13
C ARG A 497 -27.78 -15.34 8.00
N HIS A 498 -27.61 -14.15 7.43
CA HIS A 498 -27.18 -12.97 8.19
C HIS A 498 -28.24 -12.56 9.23
N ARG A 499 -29.52 -12.66 8.86
CA ARG A 499 -30.64 -12.39 9.76
C ARG A 499 -30.66 -13.36 10.94
N ALA A 500 -30.41 -14.65 10.68
CA ALA A 500 -30.34 -15.66 11.74
C ALA A 500 -29.20 -15.39 12.74
N ALA A 501 -28.04 -14.94 12.25
CA ALA A 501 -26.92 -14.55 13.11
C ALA A 501 -27.29 -13.37 14.03
N LEU A 502 -27.89 -12.32 13.46
CA LEU A 502 -28.34 -11.15 14.23
C LEU A 502 -29.42 -11.52 15.26
N ARG A 503 -30.41 -12.32 14.88
CA ARG A 503 -31.46 -12.80 15.80
C ARG A 503 -30.88 -13.61 16.95
N SER A 504 -29.89 -14.47 16.68
CA SER A 504 -29.22 -15.27 17.71
C SER A 504 -28.43 -14.39 18.69
N PHE A 505 -27.71 -13.39 18.18
CA PHE A 505 -27.01 -12.40 19.00
C PHE A 505 -27.98 -11.57 19.84
N ALA A 506 -29.02 -11.00 19.23
CA ALA A 506 -30.01 -10.15 19.89
C ALA A 506 -30.73 -10.89 21.03
N GLY A 507 -31.14 -12.14 20.80
CA GLY A 507 -31.77 -12.96 21.84
C GLY A 507 -30.82 -13.26 23.01
N TRP A 508 -29.53 -13.50 22.74
CA TRP A 508 -28.53 -13.73 23.78
C TRP A 508 -28.23 -12.47 24.60
N ALA A 509 -28.18 -11.31 23.95
CA ALA A 509 -27.97 -10.02 24.61
C ALA A 509 -29.18 -9.58 25.44
N ALA A 510 -30.40 -9.80 24.93
CA ALA A 510 -31.64 -9.55 25.64
C ALA A 510 -31.75 -10.42 26.91
N GLY A 511 -31.37 -11.69 26.83
CA GLY A 511 -31.31 -12.59 28.00
C GLY A 511 -30.32 -12.17 29.10
N ARG A 512 -29.45 -11.18 28.82
CA ARG A 512 -28.50 -10.58 29.78
C ARG A 512 -28.90 -9.19 30.25
N GLY A 513 -30.05 -8.68 29.79
CA GLY A 513 -30.51 -7.33 30.11
C GLY A 513 -29.68 -6.21 29.47
N TRP A 514 -28.85 -6.52 28.46
CA TRP A 514 -27.97 -5.52 27.82
C TRP A 514 -28.69 -4.68 26.76
N THR A 515 -29.85 -5.15 26.29
CA THR A 515 -30.75 -4.41 25.44
C THR A 515 -32.17 -4.92 25.66
N SER A 516 -33.16 -4.01 25.65
CA SER A 516 -34.59 -4.34 25.66
C SER A 516 -35.19 -4.39 24.25
N ALA A 517 -34.42 -3.99 23.23
CA ALA A 517 -34.89 -3.92 21.84
C ALA A 517 -34.68 -5.25 21.11
N ASP A 518 -35.71 -5.73 20.40
CA ASP A 518 -35.55 -6.82 19.43
C ASP A 518 -34.91 -6.28 18.15
N LEU A 519 -33.57 -6.29 18.11
CA LEU A 519 -32.77 -5.76 17.00
C LEU A 519 -33.06 -6.44 15.65
N ALA A 520 -33.62 -7.64 15.65
CA ALA A 520 -33.92 -8.40 14.43
C ALA A 520 -35.39 -8.27 13.99
N ALA A 521 -36.26 -7.65 14.80
CA ALA A 521 -37.69 -7.49 14.52
C ALA A 521 -38.01 -6.86 13.15
N PRO A 522 -37.36 -5.78 12.70
CA PRO A 522 -37.72 -5.14 11.43
C PRO A 522 -37.27 -5.94 10.20
N LEU A 523 -36.49 -6.99 10.37
CA LEU A 523 -35.97 -7.77 9.25
C LEU A 523 -36.90 -8.94 8.94
N ASP A 524 -37.57 -8.89 7.79
CA ASP A 524 -38.36 -10.02 7.30
C ASP A 524 -37.50 -11.15 6.73
N ARG A 525 -37.98 -12.38 6.87
CA ARG A 525 -37.37 -13.53 6.21
C ARG A 525 -37.70 -13.46 4.71
N ARG A 526 -36.69 -13.53 3.84
CA ARG A 526 -36.90 -13.56 2.39
C ARG A 526 -37.22 -14.97 1.90
N PRO A 527 -38.08 -15.13 0.88
CA PRO A 527 -38.32 -16.43 0.27
C PRO A 527 -37.01 -16.96 -0.35
N GLU A 528 -36.73 -18.24 -0.13
CA GLU A 528 -35.61 -18.93 -0.76
C GLU A 528 -36.14 -19.68 -1.99
N PRO A 529 -35.66 -19.36 -3.21
CA PRO A 529 -35.99 -20.18 -4.37
C PRO A 529 -35.49 -21.59 -4.11
N ARG A 530 -36.39 -22.57 -3.97
CA ARG A 530 -36.02 -23.98 -3.93
C ARG A 530 -35.63 -24.43 -5.33
N GLY A 531 -34.46 -24.02 -5.79
CA GLY A 531 -33.86 -24.55 -7.01
C GLY A 531 -33.41 -25.98 -6.78
N ARG A 532 -34.10 -26.96 -7.37
CA ARG A 532 -33.60 -28.34 -7.43
C ARG A 532 -32.31 -28.30 -8.25
N THR A 533 -31.18 -28.64 -7.62
CA THR A 533 -29.92 -28.83 -8.35
C THR A 533 -30.13 -29.98 -9.34
N ARG A 534 -30.15 -29.71 -10.65
CA ARG A 534 -30.24 -30.77 -11.66
C ARG A 534 -29.00 -31.69 -11.53
N PRO A 535 -29.18 -33.02 -11.49
CA PRO A 535 -28.05 -33.95 -11.51
C PRO A 535 -27.31 -33.83 -12.84
N ILE A 536 -26.00 -34.11 -12.83
CA ILE A 536 -25.22 -34.32 -14.05
C ILE A 536 -25.66 -35.66 -14.60
N ASP A 537 -26.15 -35.70 -15.84
CA ASP A 537 -26.56 -36.94 -16.47
C ASP A 537 -25.39 -37.93 -16.64
N ARG A 538 -25.74 -39.21 -16.80
CA ARG A 538 -24.76 -40.30 -16.87
C ARG A 538 -23.85 -40.21 -18.09
N GLU A 539 -24.32 -39.65 -19.20
CA GLU A 539 -23.54 -39.47 -20.43
C GLU A 539 -22.43 -38.43 -20.23
N ARG A 540 -22.75 -37.28 -19.65
CA ARG A 540 -21.76 -36.25 -19.28
C ARG A 540 -20.76 -36.74 -18.23
N LEU A 541 -21.19 -37.57 -17.29
CA LEU A 541 -20.26 -38.21 -16.34
C LEU A 541 -19.33 -39.19 -17.07
N ALA A 542 -19.84 -40.01 -17.99
CA ALA A 542 -19.01 -40.90 -18.80
C ALA A 542 -17.97 -40.11 -19.61
N ALA A 543 -18.38 -39.01 -20.26
CA ALA A 543 -17.48 -38.11 -20.98
C ALA A 543 -16.42 -37.48 -20.05
N LEU A 544 -16.80 -37.12 -18.82
CA LEU A 544 -15.86 -36.60 -17.82
C LEU A 544 -14.80 -37.63 -17.41
N TRP A 545 -15.18 -38.91 -17.27
CA TRP A 545 -14.26 -39.97 -16.85
C TRP A 545 -13.18 -40.27 -17.87
N GLU A 546 -13.54 -40.22 -19.16
CA GLU A 546 -12.63 -40.50 -20.28
C GLU A 546 -11.89 -39.25 -20.78
N ARG A 547 -12.12 -38.08 -20.14
CA ARG A 547 -11.60 -36.81 -20.63
C ARG A 547 -10.06 -36.77 -20.62
N PRO A 548 -9.41 -36.45 -21.76
CA PRO A 548 -7.96 -36.32 -21.83
C PRO A 548 -7.48 -35.08 -21.05
N GLY A 549 -6.23 -35.11 -20.59
CA GLY A 549 -5.60 -33.97 -19.91
C GLY A 549 -6.01 -33.76 -18.44
N ILE A 550 -6.95 -34.54 -17.90
CA ILE A 550 -7.24 -34.53 -16.46
C ILE A 550 -6.21 -35.40 -15.73
N ALA A 551 -5.53 -34.83 -14.73
CA ALA A 551 -4.55 -35.57 -13.95
C ALA A 551 -5.20 -36.68 -13.09
N PRO A 552 -4.49 -37.79 -12.78
CA PRO A 552 -5.06 -38.91 -12.04
C PRO A 552 -5.63 -38.53 -10.67
N ARG A 553 -5.01 -37.57 -9.97
CA ARG A 553 -5.47 -37.04 -8.68
C ARG A 553 -6.90 -36.50 -8.78
N GLU A 554 -7.15 -35.64 -9.75
CA GLU A 554 -8.47 -35.04 -10.00
C GLU A 554 -9.51 -36.10 -10.33
N ARG A 555 -9.20 -37.02 -11.26
CA ARG A 555 -10.13 -38.09 -11.64
C ARG A 555 -10.49 -38.96 -10.44
N ALA A 556 -9.51 -39.33 -9.61
CA ALA A 556 -9.72 -40.13 -8.42
C ALA A 556 -10.60 -39.40 -7.39
N LEU A 557 -10.37 -38.11 -7.16
CA LEU A 557 -11.20 -37.32 -6.25
C LEU A 557 -12.65 -37.23 -6.74
N TRP A 558 -12.85 -36.97 -8.03
CA TRP A 558 -14.19 -36.81 -8.60
C TRP A 558 -14.94 -38.14 -8.65
N ARG A 559 -14.27 -39.24 -9.00
CA ARG A 559 -14.85 -40.59 -8.92
C ARG A 559 -15.18 -40.97 -7.49
N LEU A 560 -14.28 -40.73 -6.53
CA LEU A 560 -14.53 -40.99 -5.11
C LEU A 560 -15.77 -40.23 -4.63
N LEU A 561 -15.90 -38.96 -4.97
CA LEU A 561 -17.06 -38.14 -4.58
C LEU A 561 -18.37 -38.60 -5.20
N TYR A 562 -18.33 -39.04 -6.45
CA TYR A 562 -19.49 -39.62 -7.10
C TYR A 562 -19.83 -40.97 -6.49
N GLU A 563 -18.92 -41.95 -6.49
CA GLU A 563 -19.18 -43.33 -6.05
C GLU A 563 -19.62 -43.39 -4.58
N SER A 564 -18.98 -42.60 -3.71
CA SER A 564 -19.28 -42.58 -2.27
C SER A 564 -20.52 -41.79 -1.88
N ALA A 565 -20.97 -40.86 -2.75
CA ALA A 565 -21.89 -39.79 -2.36
C ALA A 565 -21.48 -39.03 -1.06
N ALA A 566 -20.20 -39.07 -0.67
CA ALA A 566 -19.71 -38.43 0.54
C ALA A 566 -19.58 -36.90 0.37
N PRO A 567 -19.55 -36.11 1.46
CA PRO A 567 -19.19 -34.70 1.37
C PRO A 567 -17.74 -34.56 0.90
N ALA A 568 -17.46 -33.51 0.11
CA ALA A 568 -16.10 -33.22 -0.35
C ALA A 568 -15.10 -33.06 0.79
N GLU A 569 -15.54 -32.50 1.92
CA GLU A 569 -14.74 -32.39 3.14
C GLU A 569 -14.24 -33.75 3.63
N TRP A 570 -15.09 -34.80 3.59
CA TRP A 570 -14.72 -36.14 4.06
C TRP A 570 -13.72 -36.81 3.12
N ALA A 571 -13.91 -36.68 1.81
CA ALA A 571 -12.97 -37.25 0.84
C ALA A 571 -11.59 -36.56 0.90
N LEU A 572 -11.56 -35.23 1.09
CA LEU A 572 -10.33 -34.46 1.19
C LEU A 572 -9.62 -34.67 2.53
N SER A 573 -10.34 -35.05 3.59
CA SER A 573 -9.74 -35.35 4.90
C SER A 573 -9.12 -36.74 5.00
N LEU A 574 -9.28 -37.62 4.01
CA LEU A 574 -8.71 -38.97 4.05
C LEU A 574 -7.19 -38.93 4.00
N ASP A 575 -6.57 -39.74 4.85
CA ASP A 575 -5.14 -40.01 4.87
C ASP A 575 -4.86 -41.44 4.40
N VAL A 576 -3.65 -41.70 3.92
CA VAL A 576 -3.27 -42.98 3.29
C VAL A 576 -3.37 -44.15 4.27
N GLU A 577 -3.02 -43.91 5.53
CA GLU A 577 -3.07 -44.85 6.64
C GLU A 577 -4.49 -45.23 7.07
N ASP A 578 -5.49 -44.42 6.73
CA ASP A 578 -6.89 -44.66 7.04
C ASP A 578 -7.64 -45.43 5.94
N LEU A 579 -6.94 -45.88 4.89
CA LEU A 579 -7.53 -46.61 3.77
C LEU A 579 -7.47 -48.13 3.96
N ASP A 580 -8.63 -48.75 3.90
CA ASP A 580 -8.80 -50.19 3.68
C ASP A 580 -9.04 -50.40 2.17
N VAL A 581 -7.94 -50.48 1.42
CA VAL A 581 -7.97 -50.61 -0.05
C VAL A 581 -8.68 -51.90 -0.50
N PRO A 582 -8.43 -53.09 0.09
CA PRO A 582 -9.19 -54.30 -0.24
C PRO A 582 -10.68 -54.18 0.09
N GLY A 583 -11.03 -53.52 1.20
CA GLY A 583 -12.41 -53.27 1.61
C GLY A 583 -13.10 -52.09 0.91
N MET A 584 -12.44 -51.43 -0.05
CA MET A 584 -12.91 -50.25 -0.79
C MET A 584 -13.50 -49.15 0.10
N ARG A 585 -12.83 -48.85 1.22
CA ARG A 585 -13.31 -47.86 2.20
C ARG A 585 -12.18 -47.12 2.91
N GLY A 586 -12.45 -45.89 3.33
CA GLY A 586 -11.53 -45.03 4.07
C GLY A 586 -12.19 -44.42 5.30
N ARG A 587 -11.48 -44.35 6.43
CA ARG A 587 -12.00 -43.86 7.70
C ARG A 587 -11.84 -42.34 7.81
N VAL A 588 -12.88 -41.66 8.31
CA VAL A 588 -12.87 -40.22 8.62
C VAL A 588 -12.78 -40.06 10.14
N GLU A 589 -11.57 -39.88 10.65
CA GLU A 589 -11.29 -39.89 12.09
C GLU A 589 -12.18 -38.92 12.90
N ALA A 590 -12.41 -37.72 12.37
CA ALA A 590 -13.16 -36.68 13.07
C ALA A 590 -14.65 -37.03 13.35
N ARG A 591 -15.20 -38.07 12.71
CA ARG A 591 -16.64 -38.40 12.80
C ARG A 591 -16.96 -39.88 13.00
N ASP A 592 -15.94 -40.74 13.11
CA ASP A 592 -16.11 -42.20 13.14
C ASP A 592 -17.00 -42.71 11.99
N ARG A 593 -16.74 -42.22 10.77
CA ARG A 593 -17.50 -42.56 9.55
C ARG A 593 -16.58 -43.14 8.48
N TRP A 594 -17.18 -43.86 7.54
CA TRP A 594 -16.48 -44.47 6.42
C TRP A 594 -16.92 -43.85 5.09
N VAL A 595 -15.96 -43.52 4.24
CA VAL A 595 -16.17 -43.19 2.83
C VAL A 595 -15.93 -44.47 2.03
N ARG A 596 -16.95 -44.96 1.33
CA ARG A 596 -16.87 -46.17 0.49
C ARG A 596 -16.76 -45.82 -0.99
N TRP A 597 -16.04 -46.58 -1.78
CA TRP A 597 -15.91 -46.34 -3.22
C TRP A 597 -16.09 -47.62 -4.03
N GLU A 598 -16.09 -47.48 -5.36
CA GLU A 598 -16.30 -48.59 -6.29
C GLU A 598 -15.06 -48.79 -7.20
N ALA A 599 -15.21 -49.60 -8.23
CA ALA A 599 -14.12 -50.00 -9.11
C ALA A 599 -13.39 -48.82 -9.77
N GLY A 600 -14.09 -47.73 -10.07
CA GLY A 600 -13.51 -46.57 -10.74
C GLY A 600 -12.51 -45.82 -9.87
N THR A 601 -12.82 -45.60 -8.60
CA THR A 601 -11.84 -45.05 -7.65
C THR A 601 -10.73 -46.07 -7.37
N ALA A 602 -11.09 -47.35 -7.19
CA ALA A 602 -10.12 -48.41 -6.90
C ALA A 602 -9.03 -48.53 -7.98
N ALA A 603 -9.38 -48.37 -9.26
CA ALA A 603 -8.42 -48.40 -10.37
C ALA A 603 -7.41 -47.23 -10.35
N LEU A 604 -7.78 -46.09 -9.76
CA LEU A 604 -6.93 -44.89 -9.74
C LEU A 604 -6.12 -44.76 -8.44
N LEU A 605 -6.56 -45.36 -7.35
CA LEU A 605 -5.89 -45.26 -6.05
C LEU A 605 -4.40 -45.66 -6.10
N PRO A 606 -3.98 -46.75 -6.76
CA PRO A 606 -2.55 -47.09 -6.85
C PRO A 606 -1.67 -45.97 -7.41
N LEU A 607 -2.19 -45.19 -8.38
CA LEU A 607 -1.47 -44.04 -8.97
C LEU A 607 -1.32 -42.88 -7.98
N LEU A 608 -2.28 -42.71 -7.06
CA LEU A 608 -2.24 -41.65 -6.03
C LEU A 608 -1.36 -42.05 -4.85
N LEU A 609 -1.42 -43.32 -4.45
CA LEU A 609 -0.66 -43.85 -3.32
C LEU A 609 0.82 -43.89 -3.65
N GLY A 610 1.19 -44.42 -4.82
CA GLY A 610 2.59 -44.72 -5.13
C GLY A 610 3.22 -45.54 -3.99
N ASN A 611 4.37 -45.10 -3.48
CA ASN A 611 5.04 -45.73 -2.34
C ASN A 611 4.70 -45.08 -0.98
N ARG A 612 3.70 -44.20 -0.92
CA ARG A 612 3.35 -43.50 0.34
C ARG A 612 2.61 -44.46 1.27
N ARG A 613 2.98 -44.43 2.55
CA ARG A 613 2.33 -45.21 3.61
C ARG A 613 1.59 -44.34 4.63
N ARG A 614 1.73 -43.02 4.57
CA ARG A 614 1.13 -42.06 5.50
C ARG A 614 0.96 -40.66 4.92
N GLY A 615 0.04 -39.88 5.49
CA GLY A 615 -0.27 -38.49 5.16
C GLY A 615 -1.43 -38.32 4.16
N PRO A 616 -1.75 -37.07 3.75
CA PRO A 616 -2.97 -36.76 3.01
C PRO A 616 -3.11 -37.51 1.69
N LEU A 617 -4.26 -38.14 1.44
CA LEU A 617 -4.52 -38.88 0.20
C LEU A 617 -4.39 -37.95 -1.03
N PHE A 618 -5.05 -36.78 -0.98
CA PHE A 618 -5.01 -35.77 -2.03
C PHE A 618 -4.07 -34.62 -1.67
N LEU A 619 -2.96 -34.50 -2.41
CA LEU A 619 -1.95 -33.46 -2.20
C LEU A 619 -2.12 -32.29 -3.15
N ALA A 620 -1.75 -31.08 -2.73
CA ALA A 620 -1.57 -29.92 -3.60
C ALA A 620 -0.40 -30.11 -4.58
N ASP A 621 -0.38 -29.35 -5.68
CA ASP A 621 0.68 -29.44 -6.71
C ASP A 621 2.05 -28.96 -6.21
N ARG A 622 2.05 -27.98 -5.30
CA ARG A 622 3.24 -27.28 -4.82
C ARG A 622 3.40 -27.46 -3.31
N ARG A 623 4.66 -27.38 -2.84
CA ARG A 623 4.95 -27.27 -1.41
C ARG A 623 4.45 -25.91 -0.89
N PRO A 624 4.07 -25.81 0.41
CA PRO A 624 3.78 -24.53 1.02
C PRO A 624 4.98 -23.58 0.88
N GLY A 625 4.74 -22.30 0.63
CA GLY A 625 5.80 -21.29 0.59
C GLY A 625 6.36 -20.98 1.99
N PRO A 626 7.52 -20.31 2.09
CA PRO A 626 8.24 -20.10 3.36
C PRO A 626 7.42 -19.43 4.48
N GLY A 627 6.41 -18.62 4.13
CA GLY A 627 5.54 -17.93 5.09
C GLY A 627 4.23 -18.67 5.42
N ARG A 628 4.01 -19.90 4.93
CA ARG A 628 2.77 -20.65 5.19
C ARG A 628 3.07 -21.93 5.96
N VAL A 629 2.96 -21.87 7.28
CA VAL A 629 3.04 -23.05 8.16
C VAL A 629 1.70 -23.79 8.12
N LEU A 630 1.70 -25.03 7.65
CA LEU A 630 0.54 -25.93 7.74
C LEU A 630 0.68 -26.83 8.97
N PRO A 631 -0.44 -27.29 9.57
CA PRO A 631 -0.40 -28.33 10.60
C PRO A 631 0.33 -29.58 10.09
N ALA A 632 1.04 -30.28 10.96
CA ALA A 632 1.78 -31.49 10.59
C ALA A 632 0.86 -32.56 9.95
N ALA A 633 -0.39 -32.66 10.41
CA ALA A 633 -1.41 -33.57 9.85
C ALA A 633 -1.84 -33.23 8.41
N ASP A 634 -1.61 -31.99 7.96
CA ASP A 634 -1.92 -31.56 6.60
C ASP A 634 -0.70 -31.60 5.66
N LEU A 635 0.44 -32.10 6.14
CA LEU A 635 1.69 -32.20 5.36
C LEU A 635 2.01 -33.65 5.06
N CYS A 636 2.27 -33.95 3.79
CA CYS A 636 2.79 -35.26 3.42
C CYS A 636 4.25 -35.40 3.85
N PRO A 637 4.59 -36.36 4.72
CA PRO A 637 5.96 -36.52 5.21
C PRO A 637 6.94 -36.98 4.12
N HIS A 638 6.42 -37.59 3.04
CA HIS A 638 7.26 -38.06 1.93
C HIS A 638 7.57 -36.96 0.90
N THR A 639 6.62 -36.06 0.62
CA THR A 639 6.76 -35.08 -0.47
C THR A 639 6.92 -33.65 0.00
N GLY A 640 6.58 -33.36 1.26
CA GLY A 640 6.50 -32.00 1.83
C GLY A 640 5.36 -31.16 1.25
N ARG A 641 4.44 -31.75 0.47
CA ARG A 641 3.27 -31.07 -0.10
C ARG A 641 2.12 -31.09 0.89
N GLY A 642 1.33 -30.01 0.90
CA GLY A 642 0.15 -29.91 1.75
C GLY A 642 -1.07 -30.66 1.20
N ARG A 643 -2.06 -30.90 2.06
CA ARG A 643 -3.40 -31.40 1.69
C ARG A 643 -4.06 -30.47 0.66
N LEU A 644 -4.75 -31.06 -0.32
CA LEU A 644 -5.51 -30.32 -1.31
C LEU A 644 -6.71 -29.61 -0.65
N SER A 645 -6.80 -28.29 -0.80
CA SER A 645 -7.92 -27.53 -0.24
C SER A 645 -9.20 -27.71 -1.06
N TYR A 646 -10.36 -27.55 -0.41
CA TYR A 646 -11.66 -27.61 -1.06
C TYR A 646 -11.78 -26.57 -2.19
N GLU A 647 -11.31 -25.34 -1.97
CA GLU A 647 -11.38 -24.25 -2.97
C GLU A 647 -10.58 -24.60 -4.22
N ARG A 648 -9.39 -25.18 -4.05
CA ARG A 648 -8.57 -25.59 -5.18
C ARG A 648 -9.20 -26.77 -5.92
N ALA A 649 -9.73 -27.76 -5.19
CA ALA A 649 -10.42 -28.89 -5.79
C ALA A 649 -11.68 -28.46 -6.57
N GLU A 650 -12.48 -27.55 -6.01
CA GLU A 650 -13.68 -27.02 -6.66
C GLU A 650 -13.33 -26.17 -7.89
N TYR A 651 -12.28 -25.34 -7.82
CA TYR A 651 -11.79 -24.59 -8.98
C TYR A 651 -11.39 -25.51 -10.13
N LEU A 652 -10.64 -26.58 -9.85
CA LEU A 652 -10.20 -27.53 -10.87
C LEU A 652 -11.38 -28.27 -11.50
N PHE A 653 -12.37 -28.67 -10.70
CA PHE A 653 -13.57 -29.34 -11.20
C PHE A 653 -14.43 -28.43 -12.08
N LYS A 654 -14.70 -27.19 -11.65
CA LYS A 654 -15.43 -26.21 -12.46
C LYS A 654 -14.72 -25.93 -13.78
N ARG A 655 -13.40 -25.73 -13.74
CA ARG A 655 -12.60 -25.50 -14.95
C ARG A 655 -12.67 -26.68 -15.92
N ALA A 656 -12.64 -27.92 -15.42
CA ALA A 656 -12.66 -29.13 -16.24
C ALA A 656 -14.04 -29.51 -16.78
N THR A 657 -15.10 -28.93 -16.24
CA THR A 657 -16.50 -29.25 -16.61
C THR A 657 -17.23 -28.07 -17.22
N ARG A 658 -16.55 -26.95 -17.47
CA ARG A 658 -17.16 -25.72 -17.98
C ARG A 658 -17.94 -25.92 -19.28
N ASP A 659 -17.37 -26.68 -20.20
CA ASP A 659 -17.97 -27.03 -21.50
C ASP A 659 -18.96 -28.19 -21.42
N LEU A 660 -18.96 -28.95 -20.32
CA LEU A 660 -19.97 -30.00 -20.07
C LEU A 660 -21.22 -29.43 -19.40
N ASP A 661 -21.09 -28.31 -18.69
CA ASP A 661 -22.20 -27.62 -18.02
C ASP A 661 -22.99 -26.78 -19.04
N PRO A 662 -24.30 -27.06 -19.26
CA PRO A 662 -25.13 -26.28 -20.18
C PRO A 662 -25.17 -24.79 -19.88
N ASP A 663 -24.99 -24.43 -18.60
CA ASP A 663 -25.00 -23.05 -18.14
C ASP A 663 -23.63 -22.35 -18.37
N GLY A 664 -22.59 -23.09 -18.78
CA GLY A 664 -21.25 -22.56 -19.06
C GLY A 664 -20.44 -22.16 -17.83
N ASP A 665 -20.95 -22.41 -16.62
CA ASP A 665 -20.30 -22.05 -15.34
C ASP A 665 -19.36 -23.15 -14.80
N GLY A 666 -19.57 -24.39 -15.24
CA GLY A 666 -18.89 -25.57 -14.72
C GLY A 666 -19.53 -26.09 -13.44
N TYR A 667 -19.53 -27.41 -13.29
CA TYR A 667 -20.17 -28.09 -12.17
C TYR A 667 -19.40 -27.90 -10.85
N THR A 668 -20.14 -27.97 -9.73
CA THR A 668 -19.56 -27.93 -8.38
C THR A 668 -19.29 -29.35 -7.86
N LEU A 669 -18.31 -29.53 -6.96
CA LEU A 669 -18.03 -30.84 -6.36
C LEU A 669 -19.27 -31.43 -5.66
N ARG A 670 -20.08 -30.57 -5.03
CA ARG A 670 -21.36 -30.96 -4.41
C ARG A 670 -22.31 -31.61 -5.42
N ARG A 671 -22.25 -31.21 -6.69
CA ARG A 671 -23.11 -31.74 -7.75
C ARG A 671 -22.79 -33.21 -8.04
N LEU A 672 -21.56 -33.70 -7.89
CA LEU A 672 -21.23 -35.13 -8.02
C LEU A 672 -21.99 -35.98 -7.00
N ARG A 673 -21.96 -35.59 -5.72
CA ARG A 673 -22.72 -36.24 -4.65
C ARG A 673 -24.22 -36.25 -4.94
N HIS A 674 -24.79 -35.10 -5.31
CA HIS A 674 -26.22 -35.02 -5.63
C HIS A 674 -26.58 -35.88 -6.85
N SER A 675 -25.71 -35.94 -7.85
CA SER A 675 -25.92 -36.76 -9.05
C SER A 675 -25.93 -38.23 -8.70
N ARG A 676 -24.99 -38.71 -7.86
CA ARG A 676 -25.01 -40.09 -7.38
C ARG A 676 -26.30 -40.43 -6.63
N LEU A 677 -26.72 -39.58 -5.70
CA LEU A 677 -27.94 -39.79 -4.93
C LEU A 677 -29.18 -39.85 -5.83
N ALA A 678 -29.25 -38.97 -6.83
CA ALA A 678 -30.33 -38.98 -7.82
C ALA A 678 -30.30 -40.27 -8.67
N HIS A 679 -29.12 -40.64 -9.19
CA HIS A 679 -28.92 -41.83 -10.01
C HIS A 679 -29.27 -43.12 -9.25
N LEU A 680 -28.84 -43.26 -8.00
CA LEU A 680 -29.20 -44.41 -7.17
C LEU A 680 -30.69 -44.43 -6.85
N GLY A 681 -31.31 -43.26 -6.61
CA GLY A 681 -32.76 -43.15 -6.45
C GLY A 681 -33.52 -43.58 -7.71
N GLU A 682 -33.04 -43.20 -8.89
CA GLU A 682 -33.55 -43.67 -10.19
C GLU A 682 -33.36 -45.18 -10.38
N ASP A 683 -32.25 -45.73 -9.87
CA ASP A 683 -31.98 -47.17 -9.83
C ASP A 683 -32.77 -47.90 -8.72
N GLY A 684 -33.72 -47.21 -8.05
CA GLY A 684 -34.64 -47.80 -7.08
C GLY A 684 -34.11 -47.90 -5.64
N TRP A 685 -33.01 -47.24 -5.29
CA TRP A 685 -32.47 -47.31 -3.93
C TRP A 685 -33.36 -46.57 -2.92
N PRO A 686 -33.77 -47.22 -1.82
CA PRO A 686 -34.61 -46.59 -0.81
C PRO A 686 -33.81 -45.60 0.04
N ALA A 687 -34.50 -44.59 0.58
CA ALA A 687 -33.88 -43.50 1.35
C ALA A 687 -32.96 -43.97 2.52
N PRO A 688 -33.27 -45.02 3.29
CA PRO A 688 -32.36 -45.52 4.33
C PRO A 688 -31.01 -46.03 3.78
N MET A 689 -30.99 -46.66 2.60
CA MET A 689 -29.74 -47.11 1.97
C MET A 689 -28.92 -45.92 1.47
N LEU A 690 -29.58 -44.93 0.86
CA LEU A 690 -28.93 -43.68 0.47
C LEU A 690 -28.35 -42.94 1.69
N MET A 691 -29.07 -42.94 2.82
CA MET A 691 -28.63 -42.33 4.07
C MET A 691 -27.36 -42.99 4.62
N SER A 692 -27.32 -44.32 4.63
CA SER A 692 -26.16 -45.11 5.03
C SER A 692 -24.92 -44.82 4.18
N LEU A 693 -25.11 -44.65 2.86
CA LEU A 693 -24.02 -44.32 1.94
C LEU A 693 -23.49 -42.90 2.10
N SER A 694 -24.39 -41.91 2.21
CA SER A 694 -24.06 -40.49 2.03
C SER A 694 -23.86 -39.71 3.34
N GLY A 695 -24.14 -40.32 4.49
CA GLY A 695 -24.00 -39.66 5.79
C GLY A 695 -25.01 -38.55 6.05
N HIS A 696 -26.16 -38.56 5.37
CA HIS A 696 -27.28 -37.69 5.71
C HIS A 696 -27.85 -38.07 7.09
N GLU A 697 -28.27 -37.08 7.88
CA GLU A 697 -28.80 -37.31 9.25
C GLU A 697 -30.32 -37.48 9.28
N SER A 698 -31.02 -37.23 8.17
CA SER A 698 -32.47 -37.39 8.09
C SER A 698 -32.96 -37.88 6.73
N VAL A 699 -33.92 -38.80 6.75
CA VAL A 699 -34.63 -39.31 5.55
C VAL A 699 -35.28 -38.16 4.77
N ARG A 700 -35.79 -37.14 5.47
CA ARG A 700 -36.41 -35.95 4.86
C ARG A 700 -35.46 -35.22 3.90
N SER A 701 -34.17 -35.17 4.22
CA SER A 701 -33.17 -34.53 3.37
C SER A 701 -32.85 -35.31 2.08
N LEU A 702 -33.28 -36.58 2.00
CA LEU A 702 -33.09 -37.47 0.84
C LEU A 702 -34.34 -37.57 -0.05
N HIS A 703 -35.50 -37.11 0.43
CA HIS A 703 -36.75 -37.08 -0.34
C HIS A 703 -36.60 -36.49 -1.75
N PRO A 704 -35.79 -35.42 -2.00
CA PRO A 704 -35.62 -34.90 -3.35
C PRO A 704 -35.03 -35.89 -4.37
N PHE A 705 -34.33 -36.93 -3.92
CA PHE A 705 -33.63 -37.90 -4.76
C PHE A 705 -34.40 -39.21 -4.97
N VAL A 706 -35.34 -39.55 -4.07
CA VAL A 706 -36.10 -40.82 -4.13
C VAL A 706 -37.47 -40.65 -4.76
N SER A 707 -38.04 -39.45 -4.77
CA SER A 707 -39.43 -39.21 -5.23
C SER A 707 -39.62 -39.15 -6.75
N ARG A 708 -38.93 -39.98 -7.53
CA ARG A 708 -39.24 -40.21 -8.96
C ARG A 708 -39.99 -41.53 -9.15
N THR A 709 -41.26 -41.53 -8.75
CA THR A 709 -42.29 -42.40 -9.33
C THR A 709 -43.48 -41.53 -9.73
N ALA A 710 -43.55 -41.23 -11.03
CA ALA A 710 -44.75 -41.03 -11.87
C ALA A 710 -44.47 -39.96 -12.95
N GLY A 711 -44.44 -40.40 -14.21
CA GLY A 711 -44.35 -39.54 -15.39
C GLY A 711 -43.56 -40.17 -16.54
N ALA A 712 -44.06 -41.31 -17.05
CA ALA A 712 -43.87 -41.68 -18.46
C ALA A 712 -44.61 -40.63 -19.35
N PRO A 713 -44.30 -40.57 -20.66
CA PRO A 713 -44.15 -39.35 -21.47
C PRO A 713 -45.24 -38.28 -21.36
#